data_AF-A0A0D0AU75-F1
#
_entry.id   AF-A0A0D0AU75-F1
#
_cell.length_a   1.000
_cell.length_b   1.000
_cell.length_c   1.000
_cell.angle_alpha   90.00
_cell.angle_beta   90.00
_cell.angle_gamma   90.00
#
_symmetry.space_group_name_H-M   'P 1'
#
loop_
_entity.id
_entity.type
_entity.pdbx_description
1 polymer ?
#
loop_
_entity_poly.entity_id
_entity_poly.type
_entity_poly.pdbx_seq_one_letter_code
_entity_poly.pdbx_strand_id
1 'polypeptide(L)'
;MSFPFIAFSHEQIKAGTMQAFILANSKQFNDISSQLLSVDQSVLQELTSRMAAGEFVKPSNESEQKCFALLRDLDQGSSKTKGSVYSKRIMQHEIWSLVTHIGGPTWYFTMAPCNFKHPLCIYYADTKQKFDVPLQTNWEHQKLLSHNPAAAARFFHFMVTLFLDIVVGTEQVLGLFGPTAAYYSFTKKKLSPLEIKQQVLDPASDFQNWLVAYLESIRVGEFLTGSKLEVMESIKIAESSPSYVSPELTLPVLPPPSCKCNLDSCKLCTKYADWSDAYKFTVDDLLMKLNVHDCNRAMNADGTVNWDKFEVSCLNNKYHKCKAQFPRTIYKETTIDLTTGHISLKKLEQWLNDISPGLTYLMRCNTDVTCLLSGTAIKAVVCYVADYITKTSLKTHIVFDSIKAIFDKNTELLNGSQLDKEKCCQLLTQMVNLLSMKLELGGPMVCMYLLQNPDYYTSHVFVPFYWKTFVLEAQKYWHKEDPKGDNKVVLICCKGKMIGLSSTFDYTHRPNELDSYKLYKWLRRFNRVKIRKTSHSVNVEDSAHDGDSSDDECLIPMHLVPPTKADKPPGQLHFLAGHPLHDTHAVSVNCQPETVVPNFIGPPLPQPDKGNRKYYCAAMLTFFCPWRLGKDLKTEHQLWDEAFHTYKFSEEDTQHIKNINL
;
A
#
# COMPACT_ATOMS: atom_id res chain seq x y z
N MET A 1 -19.77 4.99 23.22
CA MET A 1 -19.69 4.34 21.89
C MET A 1 -20.11 5.22 20.72
N SER A 2 -21.25 5.91 20.73
CA SER A 2 -21.80 6.57 19.52
C SER A 2 -20.96 7.70 18.91
N PHE A 3 -20.32 8.55 19.72
CA PHE A 3 -19.68 9.79 19.23
C PHE A 3 -18.67 9.60 18.07
N PRO A 4 -17.68 8.69 18.13
CA PRO A 4 -16.75 8.49 17.01
C PRO A 4 -17.44 8.10 15.70
N PHE A 5 -18.46 7.23 15.75
CA PHE A 5 -19.21 6.85 14.56
C PHE A 5 -19.99 8.05 13.98
N ILE A 6 -20.66 8.83 14.82
CA ILE A 6 -21.38 10.05 14.39
C ILE A 6 -20.40 11.05 13.76
N ALA A 7 -19.29 11.37 14.43
CA ALA A 7 -18.29 12.31 13.94
C ALA A 7 -17.69 11.87 12.60
N PHE A 8 -17.37 10.58 12.45
CA PHE A 8 -16.85 10.03 11.21
C PHE A 8 -17.88 10.00 10.09
N SER A 9 -19.14 9.61 10.35
CA SER A 9 -20.22 9.72 9.35
C SER A 9 -20.41 11.17 8.87
N HIS A 10 -20.26 12.17 9.74
CA HIS A 10 -20.25 13.58 9.33
C HIS A 10 -19.04 13.93 8.45
N GLU A 11 -17.82 13.45 8.72
CA GLU A 11 -16.67 13.62 7.81
C GLU A 11 -16.94 12.97 6.44
N GLN A 12 -17.48 11.74 6.44
CA GLN A 12 -17.75 10.96 5.23
C GLN A 12 -18.81 11.62 4.34
N ILE A 13 -19.93 12.07 4.91
CA ILE A 13 -20.99 12.80 4.19
C ILE A 13 -20.46 14.13 3.63
N LYS A 14 -19.63 14.85 4.40
CA LYS A 14 -18.99 16.10 3.93
C LYS A 14 -18.04 15.84 2.76
N ALA A 15 -17.22 14.79 2.85
CA ALA A 15 -16.30 14.40 1.78
C ALA A 15 -17.04 13.95 0.51
N GLY A 16 -18.06 13.09 0.65
CA GLY A 16 -18.88 12.60 -0.46
C GLY A 16 -19.64 13.72 -1.17
N THR A 17 -20.31 14.61 -0.41
CA THR A 17 -21.04 15.76 -0.99
C THR A 17 -20.09 16.71 -1.73
N MET A 18 -18.93 17.03 -1.13
CA MET A 18 -17.93 17.89 -1.77
C MET A 18 -17.32 17.25 -3.03
N GLN A 19 -17.06 15.95 -3.02
CA GLN A 19 -16.53 15.24 -4.18
C GLN A 19 -17.58 15.07 -5.30
N ALA A 20 -18.86 14.87 -4.96
CA ALA A 20 -19.95 14.87 -5.92
C ALA A 20 -20.12 16.23 -6.61
N PHE A 21 -19.99 17.35 -5.86
CA PHE A 21 -20.01 18.69 -6.44
C PHE A 21 -18.82 18.96 -7.37
N ILE A 22 -17.61 18.51 -7.01
CA ILE A 22 -16.43 18.59 -7.89
C ILE A 22 -16.64 17.75 -9.15
N LEU A 23 -17.14 16.51 -9.01
CA LEU A 23 -17.45 15.63 -10.13
C LEU A 23 -18.49 16.28 -11.07
N ALA A 24 -19.55 16.86 -10.51
CA ALA A 24 -20.61 17.56 -11.25
C ALA A 24 -20.12 18.76 -12.07
N ASN A 25 -19.02 19.39 -11.67
CA ASN A 25 -18.42 20.50 -12.42
C ASN A 25 -17.26 20.06 -13.34
N SER A 26 -16.92 18.77 -13.35
CA SER A 26 -15.94 18.21 -14.28
C SER A 26 -16.50 18.07 -15.70
N LYS A 27 -15.63 18.19 -16.71
CA LYS A 27 -15.99 18.00 -18.13
C LYS A 27 -16.38 16.55 -18.48
N GLN A 28 -16.04 15.59 -17.62
CA GLN A 28 -16.42 14.18 -17.76
C GLN A 28 -17.85 13.90 -17.25
N PHE A 29 -18.49 14.87 -16.59
CA PHE A 29 -19.77 14.63 -15.94
C PHE A 29 -20.89 14.31 -16.92
N ASN A 30 -20.89 14.89 -18.12
CA ASN A 30 -21.90 14.59 -19.14
C ASN A 30 -21.84 13.12 -19.59
N ASP A 31 -20.63 12.56 -19.68
CA ASP A 31 -20.41 11.15 -20.03
C ASP A 31 -20.89 10.22 -18.88
N ILE A 32 -20.64 10.61 -17.63
CA ILE A 32 -21.08 9.88 -16.43
C ILE A 32 -22.61 9.97 -16.27
N SER A 33 -23.20 11.14 -16.50
CA SER A 33 -24.65 11.36 -16.48
C SER A 33 -25.38 10.53 -17.53
N SER A 34 -24.90 10.55 -18.78
CA SER A 34 -25.51 9.75 -19.85
C SER A 34 -25.37 8.25 -19.59
N GLN A 35 -24.22 7.79 -19.06
CA GLN A 35 -24.06 6.40 -18.64
C GLN A 35 -25.01 6.03 -17.49
N LEU A 36 -25.04 6.81 -16.40
CA LEU A 36 -25.90 6.60 -15.23
C LEU A 36 -27.38 6.46 -15.60
N LEU A 37 -27.89 7.33 -16.47
CA LEU A 37 -29.29 7.32 -16.92
C LEU A 37 -29.57 6.24 -17.98
N SER A 38 -28.55 5.64 -18.59
CA SER A 38 -28.68 4.56 -19.60
C SER A 38 -28.60 3.14 -19.04
N VAL A 39 -28.39 2.97 -17.73
CA VAL A 39 -28.25 1.64 -17.10
C VAL A 39 -29.62 0.97 -16.91
N ASP A 40 -29.75 -0.23 -17.47
CA ASP A 40 -30.93 -1.07 -17.34
C ASP A 40 -31.05 -1.66 -15.93
N GLN A 41 -32.14 -1.31 -15.24
CA GLN A 41 -32.42 -1.77 -13.87
C GLN A 41 -32.74 -3.27 -13.79
N SER A 42 -33.22 -3.88 -14.87
CA SER A 42 -33.46 -5.32 -14.95
C SER A 42 -32.14 -6.10 -15.02
N VAL A 43 -31.16 -5.59 -15.80
CA VAL A 43 -29.81 -6.15 -15.87
C VAL A 43 -29.07 -5.98 -14.54
N LEU A 44 -29.22 -4.84 -13.86
CA LEU A 44 -28.73 -4.68 -12.47
C LEU A 44 -29.34 -5.72 -11.53
N GLN A 45 -30.64 -6.01 -11.62
CA GLN A 45 -31.30 -7.01 -10.78
C GLN A 45 -30.80 -8.43 -11.09
N GLU A 46 -30.61 -8.79 -12.36
CA GLU A 46 -30.08 -10.09 -12.77
C GLU A 46 -28.63 -10.28 -12.27
N LEU A 47 -27.76 -9.31 -12.52
CA LEU A 47 -26.37 -9.28 -12.03
C LEU A 47 -26.30 -9.40 -10.51
N THR A 48 -27.15 -8.66 -9.79
CA THR A 48 -27.25 -8.72 -8.32
C THR A 48 -27.61 -10.13 -7.86
N SER A 49 -28.60 -10.75 -8.50
CA SER A 49 -29.11 -12.08 -8.13
C SER A 49 -28.07 -13.17 -8.39
N ARG A 50 -27.43 -13.15 -9.57
CA ARG A 50 -26.34 -14.07 -9.96
C ARG A 50 -25.13 -13.96 -9.05
N MET A 51 -24.67 -12.73 -8.78
CA MET A 51 -23.55 -12.48 -7.85
C MET A 51 -23.90 -12.73 -6.38
N ALA A 52 -25.18 -12.69 -5.99
CA ALA A 52 -25.63 -13.08 -4.64
C ALA A 52 -25.63 -14.61 -4.46
N ALA A 53 -26.01 -15.36 -5.51
CA ALA A 53 -25.89 -16.82 -5.56
C ALA A 53 -24.43 -17.34 -5.64
N GLY A 54 -23.45 -16.44 -5.73
CA GLY A 54 -22.02 -16.77 -5.76
C GLY A 54 -21.44 -17.00 -7.16
N GLU A 55 -22.14 -16.61 -8.23
CA GLU A 55 -21.59 -16.64 -9.59
C GLU A 55 -20.47 -15.59 -9.76
N PHE A 56 -19.34 -16.00 -10.36
CA PHE A 56 -18.30 -15.07 -10.79
C PHE A 56 -18.65 -14.49 -12.17
N VAL A 57 -19.45 -13.42 -12.19
CA VAL A 57 -19.88 -12.78 -13.43
C VAL A 57 -18.76 -11.93 -14.04
N LYS A 58 -18.47 -12.14 -15.34
CA LYS A 58 -17.78 -11.18 -16.20
C LYS A 58 -18.80 -10.56 -17.15
N PRO A 59 -18.78 -9.24 -17.41
CA PRO A 59 -19.72 -8.61 -18.33
C PRO A 59 -19.49 -9.13 -19.76
N SER A 60 -20.54 -9.71 -20.33
CA SER A 60 -20.56 -10.40 -21.62
C SER A 60 -21.22 -9.57 -22.73
N ASN A 61 -22.24 -8.79 -22.39
CA ASN A 61 -23.00 -7.93 -23.29
C ASN A 61 -22.85 -6.44 -22.95
N GLU A 62 -23.30 -5.55 -23.84
CA GLU A 62 -23.14 -4.10 -23.68
C GLU A 62 -23.85 -3.53 -22.44
N SER A 63 -25.02 -4.07 -22.07
CA SER A 63 -25.77 -3.63 -20.89
C SER A 63 -25.08 -4.03 -19.59
N GLU A 64 -24.54 -5.25 -19.50
CA GLU A 64 -23.66 -5.65 -18.39
C GLU A 64 -22.40 -4.75 -18.35
N GLN A 65 -21.78 -4.45 -19.49
CA GLN A 65 -20.61 -3.56 -19.55
C GLN A 65 -20.93 -2.14 -19.02
N LYS A 66 -22.11 -1.58 -19.32
CA LYS A 66 -22.58 -0.31 -18.76
C LYS A 66 -22.77 -0.36 -17.24
N CYS A 67 -23.30 -1.47 -16.70
CA CYS A 67 -23.41 -1.66 -15.24
C CYS A 67 -22.03 -1.68 -14.56
N PHE A 68 -21.04 -2.34 -15.16
CA PHE A 68 -19.66 -2.36 -14.65
C PHE A 68 -18.90 -1.04 -14.89
N ALA A 69 -19.27 -0.26 -15.91
CA ALA A 69 -18.75 1.10 -16.10
C ALA A 69 -19.24 2.05 -15.00
N LEU A 70 -20.56 2.03 -14.70
CA LEU A 70 -21.13 2.80 -13.59
C LEU A 70 -20.46 2.48 -12.25
N LEU A 71 -20.15 1.20 -11.99
CA LEU A 71 -19.40 0.79 -10.78
C LEU A 71 -18.03 1.49 -10.67
N ARG A 72 -17.26 1.55 -11.77
CA ARG A 72 -15.96 2.24 -11.83
C ARG A 72 -16.10 3.76 -11.64
N ASP A 73 -17.16 4.35 -12.19
CA ASP A 73 -17.37 5.79 -12.13
C ASP A 73 -17.86 6.22 -10.73
N LEU A 74 -18.61 5.35 -10.04
CA LEU A 74 -18.91 5.46 -8.60
C LEU A 74 -17.66 5.27 -7.72
N ASP A 75 -16.77 4.32 -8.04
CA ASP A 75 -15.46 4.20 -7.36
C ASP A 75 -14.69 5.53 -7.46
N GLN A 76 -14.61 6.13 -8.65
CA GLN A 76 -13.98 7.45 -8.87
C GLN A 76 -14.69 8.57 -8.10
N GLY A 77 -16.02 8.53 -7.97
CA GLY A 77 -16.80 9.41 -7.10
C GLY A 77 -16.45 9.29 -5.61
N SER A 78 -15.98 8.13 -5.16
CA SER A 78 -15.53 7.87 -3.78
C SER A 78 -14.03 8.17 -3.52
N SER A 79 -13.36 8.86 -4.44
CA SER A 79 -11.89 9.04 -4.42
C SER A 79 -11.33 9.79 -3.21
N LYS A 80 -12.08 10.72 -2.62
CA LYS A 80 -11.70 11.45 -1.38
C LYS A 80 -12.26 10.82 -0.09
N THR A 81 -12.94 9.69 -0.20
CA THR A 81 -13.60 9.00 0.92
C THR A 81 -12.61 8.05 1.62
N LYS A 82 -12.21 8.35 2.87
CA LYS A 82 -11.24 7.52 3.63
C LYS A 82 -11.67 6.05 3.66
N GLY A 83 -10.77 5.13 3.33
CA GLY A 83 -11.05 3.69 3.26
C GLY A 83 -11.83 3.17 2.04
N SER A 84 -12.10 3.99 1.01
CA SER A 84 -12.82 3.57 -0.19
C SER A 84 -12.07 2.54 -1.05
N VAL A 85 -12.79 1.90 -1.97
CA VAL A 85 -12.20 0.97 -2.95
C VAL A 85 -11.18 1.70 -3.85
N TYR A 86 -11.40 2.98 -4.13
CA TYR A 86 -10.47 3.80 -4.91
C TYR A 86 -9.17 4.10 -4.16
N SER A 87 -9.21 4.46 -2.88
CA SER A 87 -7.98 4.69 -2.10
C SER A 87 -7.12 3.43 -2.01
N LYS A 88 -7.76 2.27 -1.84
CA LYS A 88 -7.11 0.95 -1.87
C LYS A 88 -6.45 0.62 -3.22
N ARG A 89 -7.03 1.04 -4.35
CA ARG A 89 -6.40 0.88 -5.69
C ARG A 89 -5.18 1.80 -5.87
N ILE A 90 -5.18 3.01 -5.29
CA ILE A 90 -3.98 3.86 -5.27
C ILE A 90 -2.84 3.11 -4.56
N MET A 91 -3.09 2.60 -3.34
CA MET A 91 -2.09 1.83 -2.58
C MET A 91 -1.55 0.62 -3.36
N GLN A 92 -2.41 -0.09 -4.12
CA GLN A 92 -1.98 -1.18 -5.00
C GLN A 92 -1.02 -0.69 -6.11
N HIS A 93 -1.33 0.44 -6.76
CA HIS A 93 -0.46 1.02 -7.79
C HIS A 93 0.87 1.50 -7.21
N GLU A 94 0.87 2.03 -5.98
CA GLU A 94 2.07 2.47 -5.28
C GLU A 94 2.99 1.31 -4.89
N ILE A 95 2.44 0.17 -4.46
CA ILE A 95 3.22 -1.08 -4.26
C ILE A 95 3.93 -1.49 -5.55
N TRP A 96 3.21 -1.59 -6.67
CA TRP A 96 3.81 -1.96 -7.96
C TRP A 96 4.83 -0.93 -8.44
N SER A 97 4.60 0.35 -8.16
CA SER A 97 5.53 1.43 -8.49
C SER A 97 6.80 1.36 -7.65
N LEU A 98 6.70 0.96 -6.37
CA LEU A 98 7.89 0.71 -5.56
C LEU A 98 8.62 -0.55 -6.03
N VAL A 99 7.93 -1.66 -6.31
CA VAL A 99 8.55 -2.90 -6.84
C VAL A 99 9.29 -2.63 -8.16
N THR A 100 8.71 -1.86 -9.08
CA THR A 100 9.36 -1.50 -10.35
C THR A 100 10.48 -0.45 -10.21
N HIS A 101 10.44 0.40 -9.20
CA HIS A 101 11.56 1.28 -8.87
C HIS A 101 12.73 0.50 -8.22
N ILE A 102 12.42 -0.40 -7.28
CA ILE A 102 13.37 -0.93 -6.30
C ILE A 102 13.83 -2.36 -6.59
N GLY A 103 12.91 -3.22 -7.00
CA GLY A 103 12.99 -4.68 -6.92
C GLY A 103 11.91 -5.24 -6.00
N GLY A 104 11.65 -6.54 -6.10
CA GLY A 104 10.70 -7.23 -5.22
C GLY A 104 11.14 -7.25 -3.75
N PRO A 105 10.19 -7.24 -2.78
CA PRO A 105 10.50 -7.33 -1.36
C PRO A 105 11.21 -8.65 -1.02
N THR A 106 12.19 -8.58 -0.11
CA THR A 106 12.96 -9.73 0.39
C THR A 106 12.24 -10.46 1.53
N TRP A 107 11.37 -9.77 2.26
CA TRP A 107 10.60 -10.29 3.38
C TRP A 107 9.13 -9.86 3.29
N TYR A 108 8.25 -10.66 3.87
CA TYR A 108 6.87 -10.32 4.15
C TYR A 108 6.56 -10.64 5.61
N PHE A 109 5.90 -9.70 6.28
CA PHE A 109 5.55 -9.79 7.69
C PHE A 109 4.05 -9.59 7.88
N THR A 110 3.44 -10.36 8.78
CA THR A 110 2.19 -9.95 9.43
C THR A 110 2.39 -9.86 10.94
N MET A 111 1.69 -8.91 11.55
CA MET A 111 1.60 -8.73 13.00
C MET A 111 0.19 -8.25 13.32
N ALA A 112 -0.43 -8.81 14.37
CA ALA A 112 -1.78 -8.45 14.79
C ALA A 112 -1.80 -8.08 16.30
N PRO A 113 -1.30 -6.89 16.70
CA PRO A 113 -1.17 -6.50 18.11
C PRO A 113 -2.48 -6.66 18.89
N CYS A 114 -2.46 -7.49 19.94
CA CYS A 114 -3.67 -7.89 20.66
C CYS A 114 -4.14 -6.79 21.62
N ASN A 115 -4.98 -5.88 21.13
CA ASN A 115 -5.48 -4.72 21.89
C ASN A 115 -6.12 -5.09 23.25
N PHE A 116 -6.88 -6.17 23.35
CA PHE A 116 -7.57 -6.58 24.60
C PHE A 116 -6.73 -7.40 25.58
N LYS A 117 -5.44 -7.64 25.28
CA LYS A 117 -4.49 -8.30 26.19
C LYS A 117 -3.26 -7.45 26.49
N HIS A 118 -2.73 -6.75 25.50
CA HIS A 118 -1.46 -6.06 25.61
C HIS A 118 -1.51 -4.89 26.63
N PRO A 119 -0.66 -4.87 27.67
CA PRO A 119 -0.76 -3.91 28.79
C PRO A 119 -0.82 -2.43 28.38
N LEU A 120 -0.03 -2.01 27.38
CA LEU A 120 -0.05 -0.62 26.90
C LEU A 120 -1.43 -0.19 26.34
N CYS A 121 -2.19 -1.11 25.73
CA CYS A 121 -3.50 -0.79 25.19
C CYS A 121 -4.55 -0.67 26.29
N ILE A 122 -4.46 -1.51 27.32
CA ILE A 122 -5.29 -1.44 28.53
C ILE A 122 -4.99 -0.13 29.27
N TYR A 123 -3.70 0.21 29.44
CA TYR A 123 -3.26 1.48 30.04
C TYR A 123 -3.78 2.73 29.30
N TYR A 124 -3.75 2.74 27.96
CA TYR A 124 -4.34 3.85 27.18
C TYR A 124 -5.87 3.92 27.30
N ALA A 125 -6.53 2.83 27.68
CA ALA A 125 -7.98 2.75 27.81
C ALA A 125 -8.49 3.11 29.22
N ASP A 126 -7.67 2.89 30.25
CA ASP A 126 -8.00 3.10 31.66
C ASP A 126 -8.09 4.58 32.12
N THR A 127 -8.76 4.76 33.24
CA THR A 127 -9.16 5.98 33.94
C THR A 127 -8.03 6.77 34.63
N LYS A 128 -6.76 6.50 34.28
CA LYS A 128 -5.54 7.16 34.81
C LYS A 128 -5.18 6.85 36.27
N GLN A 129 -5.49 5.66 36.78
CA GLN A 129 -4.94 5.23 38.06
C GLN A 129 -3.44 4.89 37.95
N LYS A 130 -2.75 4.74 39.09
CA LYS A 130 -1.31 4.43 39.10
C LYS A 130 -1.05 2.98 38.65
N PHE A 131 0.17 2.77 38.16
CA PHE A 131 0.62 1.57 37.46
C PHE A 131 0.75 0.35 38.39
N ASP A 132 -0.37 -0.29 38.68
CA ASP A 132 -0.43 -1.65 39.24
C ASP A 132 -1.71 -2.30 38.68
N VAL A 133 -1.59 -3.01 37.56
CA VAL A 133 -2.75 -3.50 36.78
C VAL A 133 -3.24 -4.81 37.39
N PRO A 134 -4.42 -4.85 38.03
CA PRO A 134 -5.03 -6.12 38.41
C PRO A 134 -5.40 -6.85 37.13
N LEU A 135 -5.13 -8.16 37.06
CA LEU A 135 -5.48 -8.99 35.91
C LEU A 135 -7.01 -9.15 35.84
N GLN A 136 -7.69 -8.16 35.24
CA GLN A 136 -9.12 -8.19 34.96
C GLN A 136 -9.43 -9.29 33.94
N THR A 137 -10.70 -9.68 33.87
CA THR A 137 -11.14 -10.70 32.92
C THR A 137 -11.06 -10.19 31.47
N ASN A 138 -10.85 -11.10 30.51
CA ASN A 138 -10.87 -10.77 29.08
C ASN A 138 -12.13 -10.00 28.66
N TRP A 139 -13.26 -10.26 29.32
CA TRP A 139 -14.54 -9.55 29.12
C TRP A 139 -14.47 -8.08 29.55
N GLU A 140 -13.85 -7.79 30.69
CA GLU A 140 -13.68 -6.41 31.19
C GLU A 140 -12.73 -5.61 30.31
N HIS A 141 -11.64 -6.21 29.81
CA HIS A 141 -10.76 -5.57 28.82
C HIS A 141 -11.51 -5.21 27.52
N GLN A 142 -12.32 -6.14 26.99
CA GLN A 142 -13.16 -5.89 25.81
C GLN A 142 -14.22 -4.81 26.07
N LYS A 143 -14.84 -4.83 27.25
CA LYS A 143 -15.77 -3.79 27.70
C LYS A 143 -15.09 -2.42 27.76
N LEU A 144 -13.90 -2.31 28.37
CA LEU A 144 -13.14 -1.06 28.47
C LEU A 144 -12.79 -0.50 27.08
N LEU A 145 -12.29 -1.33 26.16
CA LEU A 145 -11.94 -0.91 24.80
C LEU A 145 -13.15 -0.54 23.94
N SER A 146 -14.31 -1.18 24.13
CA SER A 146 -15.55 -0.76 23.44
C SER A 146 -16.02 0.63 23.91
N HIS A 147 -15.73 1.01 25.16
CA HIS A 147 -16.01 2.35 25.67
C HIS A 147 -14.99 3.39 25.17
N ASN A 148 -13.72 3.00 25.03
CA ASN A 148 -12.61 3.86 24.58
C ASN A 148 -11.87 3.28 23.35
N PRO A 149 -12.48 3.24 22.15
CA PRO A 149 -11.83 2.73 20.93
C PRO A 149 -10.65 3.61 20.45
N ALA A 150 -10.55 4.85 20.93
CA ALA A 150 -9.42 5.74 20.66
C ALA A 150 -8.12 5.26 21.34
N ALA A 151 -8.22 4.51 22.44
CA ALA A 151 -7.07 3.85 23.06
C ALA A 151 -6.44 2.80 22.12
N ALA A 152 -7.27 1.95 21.51
CA ALA A 152 -6.81 0.95 20.54
C ALA A 152 -6.21 1.59 19.28
N ALA A 153 -6.78 2.71 18.81
CA ALA A 153 -6.24 3.48 17.69
C ALA A 153 -4.85 4.07 17.99
N ARG A 154 -4.65 4.62 19.20
CA ARG A 154 -3.35 5.14 19.66
C ARG A 154 -2.33 4.02 19.87
N PHE A 155 -2.75 2.93 20.51
CA PHE A 155 -1.91 1.74 20.72
C PHE A 155 -1.42 1.16 19.39
N PHE A 156 -2.30 1.00 18.39
CA PHE A 156 -1.93 0.46 17.09
C PHE A 156 -0.89 1.35 16.39
N HIS A 157 -1.15 2.67 16.31
CA HIS A 157 -0.19 3.62 15.73
C HIS A 157 1.16 3.60 16.47
N PHE A 158 1.16 3.60 17.80
CA PHE A 158 2.37 3.52 18.62
C PHE A 158 3.18 2.24 18.39
N MET A 159 2.52 1.06 18.39
CA MET A 159 3.20 -0.22 18.13
C MET A 159 3.73 -0.32 16.70
N VAL A 160 3.01 0.21 15.71
CA VAL A 160 3.51 0.30 14.34
C VAL A 160 4.73 1.22 14.27
N THR A 161 4.70 2.42 14.85
CA THR A 161 5.86 3.33 14.87
C THR A 161 7.08 2.71 15.57
N LEU A 162 6.91 2.04 16.73
CA LEU A 162 8.04 1.35 17.37
C LEU A 162 8.57 0.17 16.55
N PHE A 163 7.70 -0.61 15.90
CA PHE A 163 8.14 -1.66 14.97
C PHE A 163 8.99 -1.06 13.84
N LEU A 164 8.65 0.15 13.38
CA LEU A 164 9.39 0.84 12.33
C LEU A 164 10.76 1.33 12.80
N ASP A 165 10.79 2.09 13.88
CA ASP A 165 12.03 2.72 14.37
C ASP A 165 13.04 1.68 14.90
N ILE A 166 12.57 0.55 15.44
CA ILE A 166 13.40 -0.44 16.15
C ILE A 166 13.58 -1.74 15.34
N VAL A 167 12.50 -2.34 14.83
CA VAL A 167 12.56 -3.69 14.23
C VAL A 167 12.91 -3.62 12.74
N VAL A 168 12.32 -2.67 12.03
CA VAL A 168 12.68 -2.33 10.63
C VAL A 168 13.94 -1.47 10.59
N GLY A 169 14.10 -0.55 11.56
CA GLY A 169 15.25 0.33 11.69
C GLY A 169 15.12 1.63 10.89
N THR A 170 16.10 2.51 11.07
CA THR A 170 16.20 3.82 10.41
C THR A 170 17.53 3.93 9.65
N GLU A 171 17.81 5.07 9.02
CA GLU A 171 19.15 5.33 8.44
C GLU A 171 20.26 5.36 9.51
N GLN A 172 19.89 5.60 10.78
CA GLN A 172 20.82 5.71 11.91
C GLN A 172 20.86 4.45 12.79
N VAL A 173 19.85 3.58 12.71
CA VAL A 173 19.68 2.40 13.58
C VAL A 173 19.41 1.16 12.73
N LEU A 174 20.30 0.17 12.80
CA LEU A 174 20.16 -1.10 12.09
C LEU A 174 18.99 -1.91 12.65
N GLY A 175 18.05 -2.31 11.78
CA GLY A 175 16.91 -3.14 12.16
C GLY A 175 17.26 -4.62 12.35
N LEU A 176 16.32 -5.38 12.94
CA LEU A 176 16.44 -6.83 13.18
C LEU A 176 16.65 -7.63 11.89
N PHE A 177 16.09 -7.15 10.77
CA PHE A 177 16.20 -7.75 9.45
C PHE A 177 17.30 -7.10 8.57
N GLY A 178 18.28 -6.44 9.20
CA GLY A 178 19.39 -5.79 8.53
C GLY A 178 19.06 -4.39 7.97
N PRO A 179 19.85 -3.90 6.99
CA PRO A 179 19.69 -2.55 6.45
C PRO A 179 18.38 -2.32 5.65
N THR A 180 17.80 -1.14 5.87
CA THR A 180 16.42 -0.76 5.51
C THR A 180 16.42 0.54 4.71
N ALA A 181 15.52 0.71 3.71
CA ALA A 181 15.61 1.84 2.77
C ALA A 181 14.35 2.27 1.95
N ALA A 182 13.23 1.53 1.91
CA ALA A 182 11.90 2.01 1.46
C ALA A 182 10.83 0.99 1.75
N TYR A 183 9.74 1.41 2.39
CA TYR A 183 8.92 0.48 3.12
C TYR A 183 7.50 0.25 2.52
N TYR A 184 7.33 -0.98 1.94
CA TYR A 184 6.23 -1.65 1.16
C TYR A 184 5.23 -2.70 1.72
N SER A 185 5.26 -3.16 2.97
CA SER A 185 4.43 -2.49 3.96
C SER A 185 5.26 -1.42 4.63
N PHE A 186 6.61 -1.49 4.68
CA PHE A 186 7.47 -2.63 5.12
C PHE A 186 8.29 -3.55 4.10
N THR A 187 9.55 -3.59 3.59
CA THR A 187 10.85 -2.83 3.49
C THR A 187 11.75 -3.33 2.29
N LYS A 188 12.83 -2.61 1.91
CA LYS A 188 13.91 -2.88 0.88
C LYS A 188 15.27 -2.26 1.33
N LYS A 189 16.46 -2.31 0.70
CA LYS A 189 17.06 -2.97 -0.50
C LYS A 189 18.56 -3.18 -0.22
N LYS A 190 19.02 -4.42 -0.35
CA LYS A 190 20.28 -4.75 -1.03
C LYS A 190 20.13 -6.14 -1.61
N LEU A 191 20.59 -6.31 -2.87
CA LEU A 191 20.28 -7.43 -3.76
C LEU A 191 18.76 -7.61 -3.96
N SER A 192 18.27 -7.32 -5.16
CA SER A 192 16.98 -7.84 -5.60
C SER A 192 17.02 -9.38 -5.54
N PRO A 193 15.92 -10.09 -5.29
CA PRO A 193 15.95 -11.56 -5.23
C PRO A 193 16.43 -12.25 -6.51
N LEU A 194 16.47 -11.56 -7.65
CA LEU A 194 17.16 -12.02 -8.86
C LEU A 194 18.69 -12.04 -8.68
N GLU A 195 19.26 -11.00 -8.08
CA GLU A 195 20.69 -10.91 -7.74
C GLU A 195 21.04 -11.89 -6.61
N ILE A 196 20.17 -12.05 -5.60
CA ILE A 196 20.33 -13.10 -4.57
C ILE A 196 20.34 -14.48 -5.23
N LYS A 197 19.39 -14.78 -6.11
CA LYS A 197 19.37 -16.03 -6.88
C LYS A 197 20.64 -16.21 -7.72
N GLN A 198 21.16 -15.16 -8.35
CA GLN A 198 22.40 -15.24 -9.12
C GLN A 198 23.62 -15.56 -8.24
N GLN A 199 23.72 -14.99 -7.04
CA GLN A 199 24.80 -15.28 -6.08
C GLN A 199 24.62 -16.63 -5.36
N VAL A 200 23.38 -17.11 -5.18
CA VAL A 200 23.09 -18.47 -4.69
C VAL A 200 23.44 -19.53 -5.73
N LEU A 201 23.27 -19.24 -7.03
CA LEU A 201 23.62 -20.14 -8.12
C LEU A 201 25.12 -20.14 -8.49
N ASP A 202 25.95 -19.34 -7.83
CA ASP A 202 27.41 -19.34 -7.99
C ASP A 202 28.06 -20.39 -7.04
N PRO A 203 28.58 -21.51 -7.55
CA PRO A 203 29.18 -22.56 -6.73
C PRO A 203 30.58 -22.19 -6.19
N ALA A 204 31.16 -21.05 -6.59
CA ALA A 204 32.42 -20.55 -6.06
C ALA A 204 32.24 -19.56 -4.88
N SER A 205 31.00 -19.30 -4.46
CA SER A 205 30.66 -18.24 -3.51
C SER A 205 30.24 -18.77 -2.14
N ASP A 206 30.94 -18.34 -1.08
CA ASP A 206 30.55 -18.59 0.32
C ASP A 206 29.15 -18.05 0.65
N PHE A 207 28.59 -17.17 -0.19
CA PHE A 207 27.31 -16.47 0.03
C PHE A 207 26.16 -17.41 0.39
N GLN A 208 26.12 -18.64 -0.12
CA GLN A 208 25.14 -19.65 0.27
C GLN A 208 25.15 -19.90 1.79
N ASN A 209 26.34 -20.11 2.38
CA ASN A 209 26.52 -20.41 3.80
C ASN A 209 26.17 -19.20 4.67
N TRP A 210 26.64 -18.00 4.28
CA TRP A 210 26.29 -16.76 4.98
C TRP A 210 24.78 -16.47 4.94
N LEU A 211 24.13 -16.72 3.80
CA LEU A 211 22.69 -16.52 3.63
C LEU A 211 21.87 -17.51 4.46
N VAL A 212 22.22 -18.79 4.48
CA VAL A 212 21.54 -19.80 5.32
C VAL A 212 21.70 -19.46 6.80
N ALA A 213 22.92 -19.19 7.27
CA ALA A 213 23.17 -18.81 8.66
C ALA A 213 22.41 -17.53 9.06
N TYR A 214 22.37 -16.52 8.18
CA TYR A 214 21.58 -15.31 8.37
C TYR A 214 20.08 -15.62 8.51
N LEU A 215 19.51 -16.41 7.60
CA LEU A 215 18.08 -16.75 7.61
C LEU A 215 17.68 -17.54 8.86
N GLU A 216 18.45 -18.56 9.23
CA GLU A 216 18.19 -19.38 10.43
C GLU A 216 18.42 -18.61 11.74
N SER A 217 19.30 -17.59 11.75
CA SER A 217 19.50 -16.74 12.93
C SER A 217 18.32 -15.80 13.24
N ILE A 218 17.47 -15.52 12.25
CA ILE A 218 16.38 -14.53 12.34
C ILE A 218 15.00 -15.19 12.27
N ARG A 219 14.84 -16.30 11.56
CA ARG A 219 13.58 -16.99 11.28
C ARG A 219 13.67 -18.46 11.69
N VAL A 220 12.66 -18.94 12.41
CA VAL A 220 12.47 -20.36 12.74
C VAL A 220 11.09 -20.87 12.29
N GLY A 221 11.01 -22.17 12.06
CA GLY A 221 9.77 -22.89 11.74
C GLY A 221 9.42 -23.96 12.78
N GLU A 222 9.82 -23.74 14.03
CA GLU A 222 9.81 -24.70 15.15
C GLU A 222 9.75 -23.94 16.49
N PHE A 223 9.62 -24.67 17.60
CA PHE A 223 9.76 -24.13 18.95
C PHE A 223 11.24 -24.14 19.40
N LEU A 224 11.59 -23.29 20.36
CA LEU A 224 12.97 -23.02 20.77
C LEU A 224 13.50 -23.96 21.87
N THR A 225 12.62 -24.57 22.66
CA THR A 225 12.98 -25.38 23.84
C THR A 225 12.76 -26.89 23.67
N GLY A 226 11.97 -27.33 22.69
CA GLY A 226 11.67 -28.75 22.46
C GLY A 226 10.59 -28.98 21.40
N SER A 227 10.01 -30.18 21.39
CA SER A 227 8.83 -30.47 20.55
C SER A 227 7.56 -29.80 21.10
N LYS A 228 6.54 -29.66 20.26
CA LYS A 228 5.22 -29.13 20.64
C LYS A 228 4.60 -29.80 21.87
N LEU A 229 4.86 -31.09 22.09
CA LEU A 229 4.31 -31.82 23.24
C LEU A 229 5.04 -31.46 24.54
N GLU A 230 6.37 -31.39 24.51
CA GLU A 230 7.20 -31.01 25.66
C GLU A 230 6.97 -29.54 26.04
N VAL A 231 6.92 -28.65 25.04
CA VAL A 231 6.56 -27.24 25.19
C VAL A 231 5.17 -27.10 25.83
N MET A 232 4.15 -27.75 25.26
CA MET A 232 2.78 -27.72 25.79
C MET A 232 2.71 -28.19 27.25
N GLU A 233 3.46 -29.23 27.62
CA GLU A 233 3.45 -29.73 28.99
C GLU A 233 4.19 -28.78 29.95
N SER A 234 5.33 -28.21 29.53
CA SER A 234 6.05 -27.20 30.32
C SER A 234 5.18 -25.96 30.61
N ILE A 235 4.35 -25.54 29.64
CA ILE A 235 3.43 -24.41 29.80
C ILE A 235 2.31 -24.76 30.77
N LYS A 236 1.69 -25.95 30.70
CA LYS A 236 0.70 -26.38 31.70
C LYS A 236 1.26 -26.42 33.12
N ILE A 237 2.50 -26.91 33.26
CA ILE A 237 3.20 -26.94 34.56
C ILE A 237 3.39 -25.51 35.07
N ALA A 238 3.81 -24.58 34.21
CA ALA A 238 3.91 -23.16 34.57
C ALA A 238 2.54 -22.55 34.93
N GLU A 239 1.49 -22.78 34.12
CA GLU A 239 0.12 -22.30 34.34
C GLU A 239 -0.52 -22.83 35.64
N SER A 240 -0.02 -23.96 36.18
CA SER A 240 -0.44 -24.46 37.50
C SER A 240 0.13 -23.65 38.68
N SER A 241 1.15 -22.81 38.45
CA SER A 241 1.77 -22.00 39.50
C SER A 241 0.99 -20.69 39.74
N PRO A 242 0.65 -20.34 40.99
CA PRO A 242 0.07 -19.03 41.32
C PRO A 242 0.96 -17.82 40.98
N SER A 243 2.24 -18.03 40.67
CA SER A 243 3.18 -16.98 40.23
C SER A 243 3.19 -16.74 38.72
N TYR A 244 2.46 -17.54 37.94
CA TYR A 244 2.46 -17.46 36.49
C TYR A 244 1.55 -16.34 35.97
N VAL A 245 2.04 -15.58 34.99
CA VAL A 245 1.27 -14.57 34.27
C VAL A 245 1.48 -14.76 32.78
N SER A 246 0.39 -14.94 32.03
CA SER A 246 0.43 -15.19 30.57
C SER A 246 1.25 -14.09 29.85
N PRO A 247 2.22 -14.41 28.98
CA PRO A 247 3.16 -13.43 28.44
C PRO A 247 2.49 -12.38 27.53
N GLU A 248 1.37 -12.73 26.92
CA GLU A 248 0.45 -11.82 26.22
C GLU A 248 -0.18 -10.72 27.13
N LEU A 249 -0.06 -10.85 28.45
CA LEU A 249 -0.49 -9.88 29.48
C LEU A 249 0.70 -9.18 30.18
N THR A 250 1.94 -9.38 29.72
CA THR A 250 3.14 -8.72 30.30
C THR A 250 3.99 -8.05 29.22
N LEU A 251 4.94 -7.19 29.63
CA LEU A 251 5.88 -6.52 28.72
C LEU A 251 7.16 -7.34 28.52
N PRO A 252 7.92 -7.13 27.42
CA PRO A 252 9.25 -7.70 27.22
C PRO A 252 10.21 -7.40 28.38
N VAL A 253 10.94 -8.41 28.84
CA VAL A 253 12.00 -8.24 29.85
C VAL A 253 13.31 -7.96 29.13
N LEU A 254 13.93 -6.80 29.42
CA LEU A 254 15.18 -6.39 28.79
C LEU A 254 16.32 -7.38 29.12
N PRO A 255 17.21 -7.70 28.17
CA PRO A 255 18.39 -8.52 28.44
C PRO A 255 19.33 -7.82 29.44
N PRO A 256 20.02 -8.58 30.31
CA PRO A 256 21.04 -8.02 31.17
C PRO A 256 22.27 -7.57 30.36
N PRO A 257 23.10 -6.65 30.89
CA PRO A 257 24.29 -6.15 30.19
C PRO A 257 25.24 -7.28 29.77
N SER A 258 25.70 -7.24 28.52
CA SER A 258 26.57 -8.27 27.94
C SER A 258 27.94 -8.33 28.61
N CYS A 259 28.37 -9.52 29.05
CA CYS A 259 29.78 -9.76 29.34
C CYS A 259 30.55 -10.01 28.03
N LYS A 260 31.81 -9.57 27.96
CA LYS A 260 32.75 -9.97 26.89
C LYS A 260 33.48 -11.29 27.19
N CYS A 261 33.07 -12.02 28.23
CA CYS A 261 33.90 -13.05 28.87
C CYS A 261 33.50 -14.49 28.58
N ASN A 262 32.21 -14.79 28.39
CA ASN A 262 31.67 -16.15 28.15
C ASN A 262 32.24 -17.22 29.12
N LEU A 263 32.20 -16.95 30.42
CA LEU A 263 32.62 -17.87 31.49
C LEU A 263 31.46 -18.18 32.42
N ASP A 264 31.22 -19.47 32.70
CA ASP A 264 30.13 -19.93 33.59
C ASP A 264 30.25 -19.38 35.02
N SER A 265 31.48 -19.13 35.48
CA SER A 265 31.79 -18.51 36.77
C SER A 265 31.48 -17.01 36.84
N CYS A 266 31.17 -16.36 35.71
CA CYS A 266 30.84 -14.94 35.68
C CYS A 266 29.35 -14.72 35.92
N LYS A 267 29.01 -14.04 37.02
CA LYS A 267 27.63 -13.68 37.40
C LYS A 267 26.84 -12.89 36.34
N LEU A 268 27.51 -12.25 35.36
CA LEU A 268 26.85 -11.61 34.22
C LEU A 268 26.52 -12.61 33.10
N CYS A 269 27.39 -13.59 32.85
CA CYS A 269 27.10 -14.69 31.93
C CYS A 269 25.98 -15.58 32.47
N THR A 270 26.00 -15.94 33.77
CA THR A 270 24.91 -16.70 34.40
C THR A 270 23.56 -15.98 34.21
N LYS A 271 23.48 -14.70 34.59
CA LYS A 271 22.27 -13.88 34.40
C LYS A 271 21.80 -13.78 32.95
N TYR A 272 22.73 -13.77 31.99
CA TYR A 272 22.38 -13.74 30.57
C TYR A 272 21.86 -15.10 30.09
N ALA A 273 22.41 -16.22 30.59
CA ALA A 273 21.86 -17.56 30.36
C ALA A 273 20.46 -17.71 30.97
N ASP A 274 20.28 -17.31 32.24
CA ASP A 274 18.98 -17.29 32.94
C ASP A 274 17.93 -16.51 32.12
N TRP A 275 18.30 -15.31 31.62
CA TRP A 275 17.44 -14.50 30.77
C TRP A 275 17.19 -15.14 29.38
N SER A 276 18.22 -15.74 28.77
CA SER A 276 18.13 -16.45 27.49
C SER A 276 17.10 -17.57 27.55
N ASP A 277 17.10 -18.35 28.62
CA ASP A 277 16.24 -19.53 28.72
C ASP A 277 14.81 -19.14 29.12
N ALA A 278 14.66 -18.11 29.97
CA ALA A 278 13.38 -17.46 30.19
C ALA A 278 12.82 -16.81 28.90
N TYR A 279 13.67 -16.24 28.04
CA TYR A 279 13.30 -15.70 26.74
C TYR A 279 12.79 -16.80 25.79
N LYS A 280 13.51 -17.92 25.66
CA LYS A 280 13.08 -19.07 24.82
C LYS A 280 11.72 -19.59 25.27
N PHE A 281 11.56 -19.84 26.58
CA PHE A 281 10.29 -20.28 27.16
C PHE A 281 9.15 -19.27 26.90
N THR A 282 9.42 -17.97 27.07
CA THR A 282 8.43 -16.91 26.80
C THR A 282 8.00 -16.88 25.34
N VAL A 283 8.92 -17.10 24.39
CA VAL A 283 8.57 -17.20 22.96
C VAL A 283 7.71 -18.42 22.71
N ASP A 284 8.07 -19.59 23.24
CA ASP A 284 7.32 -20.83 23.00
C ASP A 284 5.89 -20.79 23.59
N ASP A 285 5.70 -20.17 24.75
CA ASP A 285 4.40 -19.88 25.38
C ASP A 285 3.55 -18.94 24.51
N LEU A 286 4.14 -17.82 24.02
CA LEU A 286 3.49 -16.93 23.05
C LEU A 286 3.09 -17.67 21.77
N LEU A 287 3.99 -18.49 21.20
CA LEU A 287 3.73 -19.24 19.97
C LEU A 287 2.57 -20.24 20.15
N MET A 288 2.55 -20.99 21.25
CA MET A 288 1.47 -21.93 21.58
C MET A 288 0.10 -21.24 21.70
N LYS A 289 0.06 -20.02 22.25
CA LYS A 289 -1.20 -19.28 22.49
C LYS A 289 -1.69 -18.46 21.30
N LEU A 290 -0.77 -17.96 20.47
CA LEU A 290 -1.08 -16.92 19.48
C LEU A 290 -0.83 -17.37 18.02
N ASN A 291 0.17 -18.23 17.77
CA ASN A 291 0.65 -18.52 16.42
C ASN A 291 0.33 -19.96 15.95
N VAL A 292 0.12 -20.91 16.87
CA VAL A 292 -0.29 -22.28 16.51
C VAL A 292 -1.68 -22.26 15.90
N HIS A 293 -1.79 -22.76 14.67
CA HIS A 293 -3.04 -22.87 13.96
C HIS A 293 -3.84 -24.10 14.41
N ASP A 294 -5.16 -23.90 14.56
CA ASP A 294 -6.12 -24.94 14.88
C ASP A 294 -7.34 -24.83 13.94
N CYS A 295 -7.50 -25.83 13.07
CA CYS A 295 -8.66 -25.95 12.19
C CYS A 295 -9.96 -26.23 12.95
N ASN A 296 -9.86 -26.85 14.12
CA ASN A 296 -10.97 -27.39 14.90
C ASN A 296 -11.45 -26.42 15.99
N ARG A 297 -11.00 -25.16 15.99
CA ARG A 297 -11.44 -24.11 16.94
C ARG A 297 -12.96 -23.86 16.95
N ALA A 298 -13.66 -24.29 15.90
CA ALA A 298 -15.12 -24.26 15.76
C ALA A 298 -15.83 -25.58 16.13
N MET A 299 -15.09 -26.64 16.44
CA MET A 299 -15.61 -27.87 17.01
C MET A 299 -15.68 -27.72 18.55
N ASN A 300 -16.73 -28.29 19.15
CA ASN A 300 -16.83 -28.49 20.58
C ASN A 300 -16.22 -29.86 20.96
N ALA A 301 -15.99 -30.09 22.26
CA ALA A 301 -15.36 -31.32 22.76
C ALA A 301 -16.21 -32.59 22.57
N ASP A 302 -17.52 -32.44 22.31
CA ASP A 302 -18.46 -33.51 21.96
C ASP A 302 -18.54 -33.78 20.44
N GLY A 303 -17.75 -33.07 19.63
CA GLY A 303 -17.76 -33.16 18.17
C GLY A 303 -18.85 -32.32 17.48
N THR A 304 -19.66 -31.56 18.22
CA THR A 304 -20.66 -30.64 17.63
C THR A 304 -20.00 -29.37 17.09
N VAL A 305 -20.63 -28.73 16.10
CA VAL A 305 -20.12 -27.49 15.50
C VAL A 305 -20.69 -26.28 16.23
N ASN A 306 -19.82 -25.42 16.76
CA ASN A 306 -20.18 -24.07 17.19
C ASN A 306 -20.29 -23.18 15.93
N TRP A 307 -21.51 -22.90 15.49
CA TRP A 307 -21.76 -22.22 14.21
C TRP A 307 -21.20 -20.80 14.14
N ASP A 308 -21.25 -20.03 15.22
CA ASP A 308 -20.70 -18.66 15.30
C ASP A 308 -19.18 -18.65 15.01
N LYS A 309 -18.44 -19.61 15.59
CA LYS A 309 -17.02 -19.83 15.29
C LYS A 309 -16.81 -20.48 13.92
N PHE A 310 -17.77 -21.27 13.43
CA PHE A 310 -17.66 -21.95 12.13
C PHE A 310 -17.80 -20.97 10.97
N GLU A 311 -18.66 -19.96 11.06
CA GLU A 311 -18.81 -18.97 9.98
C GLU A 311 -17.46 -18.30 9.65
N VAL A 312 -16.71 -17.91 10.67
CA VAL A 312 -15.36 -17.33 10.54
C VAL A 312 -14.24 -18.38 10.38
N SER A 313 -14.54 -19.68 10.38
CA SER A 313 -13.53 -20.74 10.36
C SER A 313 -12.73 -20.80 9.06
N CYS A 314 -11.48 -21.26 9.19
CA CYS A 314 -10.64 -21.61 8.05
C CYS A 314 -11.20 -22.77 7.21
N LEU A 315 -12.07 -23.62 7.78
CA LEU A 315 -12.71 -24.75 7.08
C LEU A 315 -14.01 -24.38 6.36
N ASN A 316 -14.61 -23.21 6.64
CA ASN A 316 -15.83 -22.76 5.99
C ASN A 316 -15.56 -22.26 4.56
N ASN A 317 -15.41 -23.20 3.62
CA ASN A 317 -15.28 -22.96 2.18
C ASN A 317 -15.67 -24.21 1.38
N LYS A 318 -15.96 -24.04 0.08
CA LYS A 318 -16.40 -25.09 -0.86
C LYS A 318 -15.49 -26.33 -0.93
N TYR A 319 -14.22 -26.23 -0.54
CA TYR A 319 -13.26 -27.32 -0.62
C TYR A 319 -13.02 -28.04 0.71
N HIS A 320 -13.57 -27.54 1.82
CA HIS A 320 -13.34 -28.01 3.20
C HIS A 320 -11.86 -28.15 3.62
N LYS A 321 -10.95 -27.46 2.90
CA LYS A 321 -9.52 -27.37 3.23
C LYS A 321 -9.25 -26.10 4.04
N CYS A 322 -8.19 -26.08 4.84
CA CYS A 322 -7.81 -24.88 5.58
C CYS A 322 -7.48 -23.70 4.62
N LYS A 323 -8.22 -22.59 4.73
CA LYS A 323 -7.96 -21.33 3.99
C LYS A 323 -6.51 -20.83 4.13
N ALA A 324 -5.88 -21.06 5.29
CA ALA A 324 -4.50 -20.68 5.56
C ALA A 324 -3.46 -21.72 5.08
N GLN A 325 -3.88 -22.80 4.42
CA GLN A 325 -3.02 -23.84 3.83
C GLN A 325 -2.17 -24.59 4.88
N PHE A 326 -2.82 -25.00 5.97
CA PHE A 326 -2.27 -25.95 6.95
C PHE A 326 -2.76 -27.39 6.67
N PRO A 327 -1.99 -28.43 7.04
CA PRO A 327 -0.63 -28.38 7.62
C PRO A 327 0.43 -27.92 6.61
N ARG A 328 1.54 -27.35 7.11
CA ARG A 328 2.71 -26.95 6.33
C ARG A 328 3.63 -28.14 6.04
N THR A 329 4.36 -28.09 4.93
CA THR A 329 5.45 -29.04 4.64
C THR A 329 6.57 -28.90 5.67
N ILE A 330 7.06 -30.04 6.18
CA ILE A 330 8.19 -30.13 7.11
C ILE A 330 9.49 -30.26 6.31
N TYR A 331 10.52 -29.53 6.74
CA TYR A 331 11.90 -29.62 6.25
C TYR A 331 12.83 -29.77 7.45
N LYS A 332 13.56 -30.89 7.53
CA LYS A 332 14.42 -31.19 8.70
C LYS A 332 15.63 -30.24 8.82
N GLU A 333 16.14 -29.79 7.68
CA GLU A 333 17.33 -28.98 7.49
C GLU A 333 17.05 -27.99 6.35
N THR A 334 17.76 -26.85 6.32
CA THR A 334 17.66 -25.91 5.19
C THR A 334 18.37 -26.47 3.96
N THR A 335 17.69 -26.46 2.81
CA THR A 335 18.23 -26.96 1.54
C THR A 335 18.06 -25.95 0.42
N ILE A 336 19.05 -25.89 -0.49
CA ILE A 336 19.05 -25.03 -1.68
C ILE A 336 18.94 -25.92 -2.92
N ASP A 337 17.93 -25.68 -3.75
CA ASP A 337 17.84 -26.26 -5.09
C ASP A 337 18.74 -25.47 -6.05
N LEU A 338 19.89 -26.05 -6.39
CA LEU A 338 20.89 -25.47 -7.29
C LEU A 338 20.43 -25.37 -8.76
N THR A 339 19.25 -25.88 -9.12
CA THR A 339 18.68 -25.73 -10.48
C THR A 339 17.67 -24.58 -10.55
N THR A 340 16.87 -24.37 -9.51
CA THR A 340 15.85 -23.29 -9.48
C THR A 340 16.25 -22.08 -8.65
N GLY A 341 17.28 -22.18 -7.79
CA GLY A 341 17.61 -21.18 -6.78
C GLY A 341 16.60 -21.10 -5.63
N HIS A 342 15.75 -22.12 -5.45
CA HIS A 342 14.77 -22.16 -4.37
C HIS A 342 15.44 -22.56 -3.05
N ILE A 343 15.15 -21.81 -1.96
CA ILE A 343 15.63 -22.13 -0.62
C ILE A 343 14.46 -22.68 0.21
N SER A 344 14.54 -23.96 0.56
CA SER A 344 13.59 -24.64 1.44
C SER A 344 14.15 -24.60 2.86
N LEU A 345 13.72 -23.59 3.65
CA LEU A 345 14.21 -23.35 5.01
C LEU A 345 13.70 -24.39 6.01
N LYS A 346 14.52 -24.72 7.01
CA LYS A 346 14.19 -25.64 8.11
C LYS A 346 12.84 -25.28 8.76
N LYS A 347 12.00 -26.30 8.94
CA LYS A 347 10.67 -26.20 9.54
C LYS A 347 10.25 -27.54 10.14
N LEU A 348 10.15 -27.62 11.46
CA LEU A 348 9.77 -28.85 12.17
C LEU A 348 8.30 -28.87 12.63
N GLU A 349 7.67 -27.72 12.86
CA GLU A 349 6.26 -27.66 13.26
C GLU A 349 5.35 -27.34 12.07
N GLN A 350 4.48 -28.29 11.73
CA GLN A 350 3.55 -28.20 10.60
C GLN A 350 2.33 -27.29 10.86
N TRP A 351 1.96 -27.03 12.12
CA TRP A 351 0.83 -26.17 12.52
C TRP A 351 1.24 -24.75 12.91
N LEU A 352 2.52 -24.40 12.75
CA LEU A 352 3.04 -23.06 12.95
C LEU A 352 3.30 -22.40 11.59
N ASN A 353 3.09 -21.09 11.49
CA ASN A 353 3.72 -20.29 10.46
C ASN A 353 5.26 -20.26 10.65
N ASP A 354 5.96 -19.53 9.81
CA ASP A 354 7.36 -19.20 10.06
C ASP A 354 7.41 -17.90 10.85
N ILE A 355 8.26 -17.81 11.87
CA ILE A 355 8.26 -16.70 12.83
C ILE A 355 9.68 -16.20 13.07
N SER A 356 9.81 -14.96 13.55
CA SER A 356 11.07 -14.45 14.07
C SER A 356 10.98 -14.36 15.60
N PRO A 357 11.81 -15.09 16.37
CA PRO A 357 11.72 -15.12 17.82
C PRO A 357 11.76 -13.73 18.47
N GLY A 358 12.65 -12.85 17.98
CA GLY A 358 12.75 -11.48 18.47
C GLY A 358 11.49 -10.66 18.19
N LEU A 359 10.90 -10.80 16.99
CA LEU A 359 9.64 -10.13 16.64
C LEU A 359 8.48 -10.60 17.53
N THR A 360 8.33 -11.92 17.71
CA THR A 360 7.27 -12.50 18.54
C THR A 360 7.42 -12.09 20.01
N TYR A 361 8.64 -12.09 20.55
CA TYR A 361 8.93 -11.67 21.93
C TYR A 361 8.61 -10.19 22.20
N LEU A 362 8.92 -9.31 21.23
CA LEU A 362 8.70 -7.87 21.31
C LEU A 362 7.22 -7.47 21.10
N MET A 363 6.57 -8.03 20.07
CA MET A 363 5.21 -7.64 19.68
C MET A 363 4.11 -8.39 20.44
N ARG A 364 4.43 -9.55 21.02
CA ARG A 364 3.55 -10.37 21.88
C ARG A 364 2.17 -10.62 21.27
N CYS A 365 2.18 -10.89 19.97
CA CYS A 365 1.00 -11.10 19.14
C CYS A 365 1.25 -12.17 18.08
N ASN A 366 0.17 -12.65 17.46
CA ASN A 366 0.28 -13.51 16.28
C ASN A 366 1.12 -12.80 15.21
N THR A 367 2.03 -13.55 14.62
CA THR A 367 3.13 -13.08 13.78
C THR A 367 3.41 -14.10 12.67
N ASP A 368 3.71 -13.61 11.46
CA ASP A 368 4.11 -14.42 10.30
C ASP A 368 5.32 -13.74 9.64
N VAL A 369 6.36 -14.52 9.31
CA VAL A 369 7.66 -14.06 8.83
C VAL A 369 8.10 -14.92 7.64
N THR A 370 7.62 -14.53 6.46
CA THR A 370 7.91 -15.21 5.20
C THR A 370 9.09 -14.55 4.49
N CYS A 371 10.08 -15.33 4.07
CA CYS A 371 11.21 -14.85 3.26
C CYS A 371 10.92 -15.04 1.76
N LEU A 372 11.22 -14.05 0.93
CA LEU A 372 10.78 -13.94 -0.47
C LEU A 372 11.97 -13.95 -1.45
N LEU A 373 12.77 -15.01 -1.39
CA LEU A 373 14.00 -15.14 -2.21
C LEU A 373 13.74 -15.74 -3.61
N SER A 374 12.49 -16.06 -3.93
CA SER A 374 12.06 -16.61 -5.22
C SER A 374 11.17 -15.64 -5.99
N GLY A 375 11.47 -15.41 -7.27
CA GLY A 375 10.67 -14.54 -8.15
C GLY A 375 9.18 -14.92 -8.23
N THR A 376 8.87 -16.22 -8.16
CA THR A 376 7.48 -16.71 -8.13
C THR A 376 6.81 -16.41 -6.79
N ALA A 377 7.53 -16.53 -5.68
CA ALA A 377 7.02 -16.20 -4.34
C ALA A 377 6.74 -14.70 -4.19
N ILE A 378 7.61 -13.85 -4.75
CA ILE A 378 7.41 -12.39 -4.81
C ILE A 378 6.12 -12.05 -5.54
N LYS A 379 5.90 -12.61 -6.74
CA LYS A 379 4.66 -12.36 -7.49
C LYS A 379 3.43 -12.86 -6.75
N ALA A 380 3.49 -14.04 -6.15
CA ALA A 380 2.39 -14.57 -5.34
C ALA A 380 2.06 -13.66 -4.15
N VAL A 381 3.07 -13.16 -3.41
CA VAL A 381 2.86 -12.36 -2.20
C VAL A 381 2.55 -10.89 -2.52
N VAL A 382 3.14 -10.28 -3.55
CA VAL A 382 2.75 -8.93 -4.00
C VAL A 382 1.30 -8.93 -4.50
N CYS A 383 0.87 -9.94 -5.26
CA CYS A 383 -0.54 -10.10 -5.61
C CYS A 383 -1.41 -10.34 -4.37
N TYR A 384 -1.03 -11.24 -3.45
CA TYR A 384 -1.78 -11.48 -2.22
C TYR A 384 -1.96 -10.22 -1.35
N VAL A 385 -0.91 -9.42 -1.18
CA VAL A 385 -0.97 -8.15 -0.43
C VAL A 385 -1.83 -7.12 -1.16
N ALA A 386 -1.70 -7.03 -2.49
CA ALA A 386 -2.56 -6.16 -3.30
C ALA A 386 -4.04 -6.57 -3.24
N ASP A 387 -4.35 -7.86 -3.30
CA ASP A 387 -5.69 -8.43 -3.18
C ASP A 387 -6.24 -8.25 -1.76
N TYR A 388 -5.39 -8.33 -0.73
CA TYR A 388 -5.77 -8.09 0.66
C TYR A 388 -6.12 -6.61 0.91
N ILE A 389 -5.31 -5.67 0.37
CA ILE A 389 -5.55 -4.23 0.46
C ILE A 389 -6.81 -3.86 -0.33
N THR A 390 -6.93 -4.32 -1.58
CA THR A 390 -8.08 -4.02 -2.46
C THR A 390 -9.33 -4.82 -2.12
N LYS A 391 -9.27 -5.78 -1.20
CA LYS A 391 -10.42 -6.54 -0.69
C LYS A 391 -11.57 -5.61 -0.37
N THR A 392 -12.63 -5.70 -1.16
CA THR A 392 -13.77 -4.81 -1.06
C THR A 392 -14.55 -5.15 0.21
N SER A 393 -14.82 -4.12 1.02
CA SER A 393 -15.63 -4.23 2.24
C SER A 393 -17.08 -4.56 1.90
N LEU A 394 -17.55 -4.13 0.72
CA LEU A 394 -18.81 -4.53 0.12
C LEU A 394 -18.58 -5.63 -0.93
N LYS A 395 -19.47 -6.62 -0.99
CA LYS A 395 -19.57 -7.54 -2.14
C LYS A 395 -20.25 -6.81 -3.30
N THR A 396 -19.88 -7.08 -4.56
CA THR A 396 -20.38 -6.32 -5.73
C THR A 396 -21.90 -6.32 -5.86
N HIS A 397 -22.59 -7.41 -5.50
CA HIS A 397 -24.05 -7.45 -5.47
C HIS A 397 -24.66 -6.45 -4.46
N ILE A 398 -24.00 -6.16 -3.34
CA ILE A 398 -24.45 -5.14 -2.37
C ILE A 398 -24.33 -3.74 -2.99
N VAL A 399 -23.38 -3.52 -3.89
CA VAL A 399 -23.22 -2.25 -4.61
C VAL A 399 -24.32 -2.07 -5.65
N PHE A 400 -24.58 -3.09 -6.48
CA PHE A 400 -25.68 -3.06 -7.46
C PHE A 400 -27.07 -2.97 -6.81
N ASP A 401 -27.31 -3.71 -5.72
CA ASP A 401 -28.50 -3.57 -4.86
C ASP A 401 -28.68 -2.14 -4.35
N SER A 402 -27.61 -1.50 -3.88
CA SER A 402 -27.65 -0.11 -3.40
C SER A 402 -27.96 0.89 -4.52
N ILE A 403 -27.38 0.70 -5.71
CA ILE A 403 -27.66 1.52 -6.90
C ILE A 403 -29.14 1.40 -7.28
N LYS A 404 -29.66 0.18 -7.39
CA LYS A 404 -31.07 -0.07 -7.68
C LYS A 404 -31.99 0.54 -6.62
N ALA A 405 -31.69 0.36 -5.33
CA ALA A 405 -32.47 0.91 -4.23
C ALA A 405 -32.46 2.45 -4.18
N ILE A 406 -31.50 3.13 -4.81
CA ILE A 406 -31.57 4.58 -5.05
C ILE A 406 -32.43 4.91 -6.26
N PHE A 407 -32.31 4.19 -7.38
CA PHE A 407 -33.18 4.40 -8.55
C PHE A 407 -34.66 4.19 -8.21
N ASP A 408 -35.02 3.06 -7.57
CA ASP A 408 -36.39 2.74 -7.14
C ASP A 408 -37.01 3.92 -6.34
N LYS A 409 -36.24 4.46 -5.38
CA LYS A 409 -36.66 5.59 -4.50
C LYS A 409 -36.75 6.94 -5.19
N ASN A 410 -36.07 7.14 -6.31
CA ASN A 410 -36.00 8.42 -7.02
C ASN A 410 -36.76 8.38 -8.36
N THR A 411 -37.71 7.44 -8.53
CA THR A 411 -38.51 7.27 -9.76
C THR A 411 -39.18 8.58 -10.22
N GLU A 412 -39.72 9.39 -9.29
CA GLU A 412 -40.31 10.70 -9.62
C GLU A 412 -39.26 11.72 -10.11
N LEU A 413 -38.07 11.71 -9.53
CA LEU A 413 -36.96 12.59 -9.90
C LEU A 413 -36.36 12.22 -11.26
N LEU A 414 -36.29 10.93 -11.59
CA LEU A 414 -35.90 10.45 -12.92
C LEU A 414 -36.86 10.98 -13.99
N ASN A 415 -38.16 10.82 -13.74
CA ASN A 415 -39.26 11.23 -14.63
C ASN A 415 -39.55 12.75 -14.63
N GLY A 416 -38.93 13.51 -13.73
CA GLY A 416 -39.15 14.96 -13.58
C GLY A 416 -38.50 15.82 -14.66
N SER A 417 -38.97 17.06 -14.79
CA SER A 417 -38.48 18.08 -15.75
C SER A 417 -37.18 18.77 -15.34
N GLN A 418 -36.55 18.35 -14.24
CA GLN A 418 -35.29 18.91 -13.74
C GLN A 418 -34.14 18.64 -14.72
N LEU A 419 -33.10 19.50 -14.72
CA LEU A 419 -31.91 19.28 -15.54
C LEU A 419 -31.23 17.97 -15.16
N ASP A 420 -30.91 17.12 -16.15
CA ASP A 420 -30.29 15.81 -15.91
C ASP A 420 -28.95 15.91 -15.16
N LYS A 421 -28.24 17.04 -15.31
CA LYS A 421 -27.04 17.36 -14.53
C LYS A 421 -27.31 17.35 -13.02
N GLU A 422 -28.42 17.96 -12.59
CA GLU A 422 -28.81 18.04 -11.18
C GLU A 422 -29.30 16.68 -10.68
N LYS A 423 -30.15 16.00 -11.46
CA LYS A 423 -30.62 14.62 -11.17
C LYS A 423 -29.43 13.70 -10.90
N CYS A 424 -28.45 13.67 -11.81
CA CYS A 424 -27.28 12.82 -11.69
C CYS A 424 -26.41 13.17 -10.47
N CYS A 425 -26.24 14.46 -10.17
CA CYS A 425 -25.48 14.88 -8.99
C CYS A 425 -26.16 14.41 -7.70
N GLN A 426 -27.49 14.52 -7.60
CA GLN A 426 -28.28 14.06 -6.47
C GLN A 426 -28.26 12.53 -6.34
N LEU A 427 -28.44 11.79 -7.44
CA LEU A 427 -28.37 10.33 -7.47
C LEU A 427 -26.99 9.80 -7.06
N LEU A 428 -25.90 10.34 -7.63
CA LEU A 428 -24.53 9.95 -7.28
C LEU A 428 -24.21 10.25 -5.81
N THR A 429 -24.65 11.40 -5.29
CA THR A 429 -24.49 11.76 -3.86
C THR A 429 -25.23 10.75 -2.96
N GLN A 430 -26.47 10.39 -3.30
CA GLN A 430 -27.23 9.38 -2.56
C GLN A 430 -26.58 7.99 -2.63
N MET A 431 -26.07 7.58 -3.80
CA MET A 431 -25.39 6.29 -3.98
C MET A 431 -24.09 6.24 -3.16
N VAL A 432 -23.21 7.24 -3.27
CA VAL A 432 -21.95 7.31 -2.49
C VAL A 432 -22.23 7.32 -0.99
N ASN A 433 -23.24 8.06 -0.52
CA ASN A 433 -23.62 8.09 0.89
C ASN A 433 -24.21 6.74 1.36
N LEU A 434 -25.09 6.09 0.58
CA LEU A 434 -25.65 4.77 0.92
C LEU A 434 -24.57 3.68 0.96
N LEU A 435 -23.65 3.68 -0.01
CA LEU A 435 -22.51 2.77 -0.02
C LEU A 435 -21.61 2.99 1.19
N SER A 436 -21.33 4.26 1.53
CA SER A 436 -20.55 4.62 2.74
C SER A 436 -21.25 4.19 4.03
N MET A 437 -22.58 4.23 4.09
CA MET A 437 -23.37 3.74 5.24
C MET A 437 -23.44 2.21 5.33
N LYS A 438 -23.26 1.47 4.23
CA LYS A 438 -23.12 0.00 4.24
C LYS A 438 -21.68 -0.45 4.56
N LEU A 439 -20.70 0.44 4.70
CA LEU A 439 -19.33 0.10 5.10
C LEU A 439 -19.24 -0.18 6.61
N GLU A 440 -19.19 -1.46 6.98
CA GLU A 440 -18.84 -1.86 8.35
C GLU A 440 -17.36 -1.56 8.63
N LEU A 441 -17.10 -0.66 9.58
CA LEU A 441 -15.77 -0.28 10.04
C LEU A 441 -15.66 -0.44 11.56
N GLY A 442 -14.60 -1.10 12.03
CA GLY A 442 -14.35 -1.26 13.45
C GLY A 442 -14.06 0.07 14.14
N GLY A 443 -14.58 0.27 15.36
CA GLY A 443 -14.40 1.50 16.15
C GLY A 443 -12.96 2.02 16.24
N PRO A 444 -11.91 1.17 16.41
CA PRO A 444 -10.52 1.63 16.39
C PRO A 444 -10.08 2.22 15.05
N MET A 445 -10.57 1.70 13.92
CA MET A 445 -10.26 2.20 12.57
C MET A 445 -10.94 3.56 12.32
N VAL A 446 -12.20 3.68 12.73
CA VAL A 446 -12.94 4.97 12.80
C VAL A 446 -12.17 5.99 13.65
N CYS A 447 -11.65 5.58 14.80
CA CYS A 447 -10.83 6.45 15.65
C CYS A 447 -9.46 6.80 15.04
N MET A 448 -8.80 5.92 14.28
CA MET A 448 -7.57 6.29 13.55
C MET A 448 -7.83 7.43 12.57
N TYR A 449 -8.90 7.33 11.77
CA TYR A 449 -9.26 8.35 10.80
C TYR A 449 -9.57 9.72 11.43
N LEU A 450 -10.22 9.72 12.62
CA LEU A 450 -10.54 10.94 13.37
C LEU A 450 -9.33 11.52 14.12
N LEU A 451 -8.38 10.69 14.53
CA LEU A 451 -7.10 11.12 15.11
C LEU A 451 -6.12 11.62 14.04
N GLN A 452 -6.47 11.52 12.75
CA GLN A 452 -5.62 11.82 11.61
C GLN A 452 -4.33 10.95 11.55
N ASN A 453 -4.39 9.75 12.13
CA ASN A 453 -3.41 8.71 11.86
C ASN A 453 -3.49 8.33 10.37
N PRO A 454 -2.37 8.00 9.71
CA PRO A 454 -2.39 7.71 8.27
C PRO A 454 -3.01 6.34 7.97
N ASP A 455 -3.80 6.26 6.90
CA ASP A 455 -4.48 5.05 6.40
C ASP A 455 -3.50 3.88 6.14
N TYR A 456 -2.29 4.22 5.73
CA TYR A 456 -1.18 3.30 5.47
C TYR A 456 0.15 4.01 5.70
N TYR A 457 1.23 3.26 5.58
CA TYR A 457 2.56 3.69 5.95
C TYR A 457 3.49 3.46 4.76
N THR A 458 4.09 4.54 4.25
CA THR A 458 5.09 4.51 3.18
C THR A 458 6.17 5.53 3.49
N SER A 459 7.40 5.20 3.11
CA SER A 459 8.56 6.08 3.21
C SER A 459 8.87 6.82 1.92
N HIS A 460 8.15 6.52 0.85
CA HIS A 460 8.36 7.10 -0.46
C HIS A 460 7.09 7.81 -0.88
N VAL A 461 7.27 9.02 -1.42
CA VAL A 461 6.21 9.84 -1.97
C VAL A 461 6.07 9.51 -3.45
N PHE A 462 4.85 9.21 -3.87
CA PHE A 462 4.57 8.76 -5.23
C PHE A 462 4.14 9.93 -6.11
N VAL A 463 4.79 10.10 -7.27
CA VAL A 463 4.45 11.15 -8.24
C VAL A 463 3.74 10.55 -9.46
N PRO A 464 2.53 11.01 -9.82
CA PRO A 464 1.76 10.46 -10.95
C PRO A 464 2.54 10.51 -12.28
N PHE A 465 2.82 9.34 -12.87
CA PHE A 465 3.49 9.19 -14.15
C PHE A 465 2.58 8.54 -15.20
N TYR A 466 1.92 9.40 -15.99
CA TYR A 466 1.07 9.03 -17.13
C TYR A 466 1.93 8.57 -18.33
N TRP A 467 2.64 7.46 -18.17
CA TRP A 467 3.76 7.04 -19.01
C TRP A 467 3.42 6.96 -20.51
N LYS A 468 2.20 6.52 -20.86
CA LYS A 468 1.76 6.37 -22.24
C LYS A 468 1.76 7.71 -22.99
N THR A 469 1.39 8.82 -22.34
CA THR A 469 1.36 10.15 -22.96
C THR A 469 2.76 10.63 -23.36
N PHE A 470 3.78 10.30 -22.56
CA PHE A 470 5.18 10.58 -22.89
C PHE A 470 5.66 9.73 -24.07
N VAL A 471 5.35 8.43 -24.09
CA VAL A 471 5.72 7.54 -25.21
C VAL A 471 5.02 7.95 -26.50
N LEU A 472 3.76 8.38 -26.45
CA LEU A 472 3.04 8.91 -27.61
C LEU A 472 3.66 10.21 -28.12
N GLU A 473 3.97 11.18 -27.26
CA GLU A 473 4.59 12.45 -27.68
C GLU A 473 6.01 12.24 -28.25
N ALA A 474 6.76 11.25 -27.74
CA ALA A 474 8.02 10.80 -28.33
C ALA A 474 7.83 10.09 -29.69
N GLN A 475 6.77 9.31 -29.88
CA GLN A 475 6.50 8.61 -31.15
C GLN A 475 5.91 9.54 -32.23
N LYS A 476 5.20 10.60 -31.85
CA LYS A 476 4.54 11.60 -32.71
C LYS A 476 5.45 12.29 -33.73
N TYR A 477 6.75 12.44 -33.43
CA TYR A 477 7.73 12.94 -34.41
C TYR A 477 7.85 12.00 -35.62
N TRP A 478 7.84 10.70 -35.35
CA TRP A 478 8.01 9.62 -36.33
C TRP A 478 6.71 9.17 -36.98
N HIS A 479 5.60 9.25 -36.25
CA HIS A 479 4.27 8.77 -36.66
C HIS A 479 3.26 9.91 -36.58
N LYS A 480 3.36 10.86 -37.51
CA LYS A 480 2.50 12.06 -37.58
C LYS A 480 1.04 11.78 -37.94
N GLU A 481 0.76 10.57 -38.42
CA GLU A 481 -0.53 10.18 -39.03
C GLU A 481 -1.45 9.37 -38.09
N ASP A 482 -1.03 9.01 -36.87
CA ASP A 482 -1.88 8.32 -35.89
C ASP A 482 -2.59 9.34 -34.97
N PRO A 483 -3.88 9.69 -35.20
CA PRO A 483 -4.54 10.79 -34.52
C PRO A 483 -5.35 10.31 -33.31
N LYS A 484 -5.34 9.00 -32.99
CA LYS A 484 -6.27 8.36 -32.04
C LYS A 484 -5.60 7.93 -30.72
N GLY A 485 -4.53 8.62 -30.34
CA GLY A 485 -4.07 8.63 -28.95
C GLY A 485 -5.08 9.39 -28.06
N ASP A 486 -5.83 8.65 -27.22
CA ASP A 486 -6.79 9.19 -26.23
C ASP A 486 -6.08 9.96 -25.10
N ASN A 487 -5.48 11.09 -25.45
CA ASN A 487 -4.67 11.94 -24.60
C ASN A 487 -5.54 13.03 -23.96
N LYS A 488 -6.13 12.71 -22.80
CA LYS A 488 -6.85 13.68 -21.96
C LYS A 488 -5.89 14.78 -21.47
N VAL A 489 -5.95 15.96 -22.09
CA VAL A 489 -5.19 17.16 -21.71
C VAL A 489 -5.97 18.06 -20.75
N VAL A 490 -5.27 18.74 -19.84
CA VAL A 490 -5.90 19.71 -18.93
C VAL A 490 -6.10 21.02 -19.68
N LEU A 491 -7.35 21.43 -19.88
CA LEU A 491 -7.71 22.63 -20.63
C LEU A 491 -7.75 23.86 -19.70
N ILE A 492 -6.65 24.62 -19.67
CA ILE A 492 -6.47 25.83 -18.86
C ILE A 492 -6.86 27.07 -19.67
N CYS A 493 -7.59 28.01 -19.07
CA CYS A 493 -7.77 29.34 -19.66
C CYS A 493 -6.58 30.24 -19.29
N CYS A 494 -5.91 30.81 -20.29
CA CYS A 494 -4.82 31.76 -20.10
C CYS A 494 -5.01 32.96 -21.03
N LYS A 495 -5.06 34.18 -20.47
CA LYS A 495 -5.25 35.44 -21.20
C LYS A 495 -6.46 35.37 -22.17
N GLY A 496 -7.57 34.78 -21.72
CA GLY A 496 -8.81 34.60 -22.49
C GLY A 496 -8.80 33.47 -23.54
N LYS A 497 -7.74 32.66 -23.63
CA LYS A 497 -7.64 31.54 -24.57
C LYS A 497 -7.55 30.20 -23.85
N MET A 498 -8.31 29.21 -24.32
CA MET A 498 -8.25 27.83 -23.83
C MET A 498 -7.04 27.13 -24.43
N ILE A 499 -6.12 26.64 -23.58
CA ILE A 499 -4.89 25.95 -23.97
C ILE A 499 -4.86 24.57 -23.30
N GLY A 500 -4.60 23.52 -24.09
CA GLY A 500 -4.36 22.18 -23.56
C GLY A 500 -2.95 22.07 -22.99
N LEU A 501 -2.83 21.99 -21.67
CA LEU A 501 -1.60 21.61 -20.99
C LEU A 501 -1.48 20.08 -20.99
N SER A 502 -0.51 19.56 -21.74
CA SER A 502 -0.08 18.17 -21.64
C SER A 502 0.87 18.01 -20.45
N SER A 503 0.78 16.89 -19.74
CA SER A 503 1.74 16.50 -18.68
C SER A 503 3.18 16.36 -19.20
N THR A 504 3.37 16.25 -20.51
CA THR A 504 4.68 16.17 -21.16
C THR A 504 5.41 17.52 -21.25
N PHE A 505 4.68 18.64 -21.22
CA PHE A 505 5.23 19.96 -21.56
C PHE A 505 6.31 20.44 -20.59
N ASP A 506 6.10 20.22 -19.28
CA ASP A 506 7.07 20.57 -18.23
C ASP A 506 8.47 19.95 -18.47
N TYR A 507 8.51 18.74 -19.05
CA TYR A 507 9.75 18.05 -19.40
C TYR A 507 10.30 18.46 -20.78
N THR A 508 9.46 18.53 -21.82
CA THR A 508 9.95 18.85 -23.18
C THR A 508 10.41 20.31 -23.31
N HIS A 509 9.83 21.22 -22.52
CA HIS A 509 10.19 22.64 -22.45
C HIS A 509 10.97 22.98 -21.16
N ARG A 510 11.64 22.02 -20.53
CA ARG A 510 12.54 22.27 -19.38
C ARG A 510 13.66 23.28 -19.72
N PRO A 511 14.22 24.02 -18.75
CA PRO A 511 15.40 24.86 -18.97
C PRO A 511 16.56 24.12 -19.67
N ASN A 512 17.42 24.85 -20.39
CA ASN A 512 18.54 24.27 -21.15
C ASN A 512 19.60 23.65 -20.22
N GLU A 513 19.75 24.21 -19.03
CA GLU A 513 20.59 23.73 -17.92
C GLU A 513 20.22 22.31 -17.49
N LEU A 514 19.00 21.86 -17.83
CA LEU A 514 18.45 20.56 -17.47
C LEU A 514 18.33 19.60 -18.68
N ASP A 515 18.95 19.93 -19.83
CA ASP A 515 18.86 19.11 -21.06
C ASP A 515 19.31 17.65 -20.86
N SER A 516 20.34 17.42 -20.06
CA SER A 516 20.91 16.10 -19.78
C SER A 516 20.04 15.20 -18.88
N TYR A 517 18.95 15.72 -18.31
CA TYR A 517 18.07 14.92 -17.46
C TYR A 517 17.17 13.98 -18.28
N LYS A 518 17.25 12.70 -17.93
CA LYS A 518 16.34 11.62 -18.35
C LYS A 518 14.97 11.81 -17.71
N LEU A 519 13.90 11.46 -18.41
CA LEU A 519 12.52 11.59 -17.91
C LEU A 519 12.29 10.93 -16.54
N TYR A 520 12.82 9.72 -16.32
CA TYR A 520 12.66 9.02 -15.05
C TYR A 520 13.33 9.76 -13.86
N LYS A 521 14.47 10.42 -14.09
CA LYS A 521 15.13 11.27 -13.09
C LYS A 521 14.50 12.65 -12.96
N TRP A 522 13.93 13.19 -14.04
CA TRP A 522 13.20 14.45 -14.03
C TRP A 522 12.06 14.42 -13.02
N LEU A 523 11.18 13.41 -13.13
CA LEU A 523 10.01 13.22 -12.26
C LEU A 523 10.35 13.12 -10.77
N ARG A 524 11.55 12.61 -10.43
CA ARG A 524 12.03 12.49 -9.05
C ARG A 524 12.63 13.78 -8.49
N ARG A 525 13.25 14.60 -9.35
CA ARG A 525 14.10 15.75 -8.95
C ARG A 525 13.44 17.11 -9.16
N PHE A 526 12.41 17.24 -9.99
CA PHE A 526 11.85 18.55 -10.36
C PHE A 526 10.34 18.61 -10.28
N ASN A 527 9.81 19.73 -9.78
CA ASN A 527 8.38 20.01 -9.69
C ASN A 527 8.07 21.43 -10.22
N ARG A 528 6.92 21.61 -10.87
CA ARG A 528 6.45 22.93 -11.32
C ARG A 528 5.91 23.74 -10.14
N VAL A 529 6.37 25.00 -10.00
CA VAL A 529 5.92 25.93 -8.97
C VAL A 529 5.50 27.28 -9.56
N LYS A 530 4.53 27.95 -8.94
CA LYS A 530 4.06 29.28 -9.35
C LYS A 530 5.10 30.35 -8.98
N ILE A 531 5.44 31.23 -9.92
CA ILE A 531 6.39 32.32 -9.71
C ILE A 531 5.82 33.29 -8.68
N ARG A 532 6.56 33.51 -7.58
CA ARG A 532 6.21 34.54 -6.59
C ARG A 532 6.63 35.91 -7.11
N LYS A 533 5.67 36.79 -7.39
CA LYS A 533 5.93 38.21 -7.65
C LYS A 533 6.57 38.83 -6.41
N THR A 534 7.82 39.27 -6.49
CA THR A 534 8.41 40.16 -5.50
C THR A 534 7.78 41.53 -5.63
N SER A 535 6.99 41.94 -4.64
CA SER A 535 6.61 43.34 -4.49
C SER A 535 7.86 44.17 -4.16
N HIS A 536 8.04 45.27 -4.89
CA HIS A 536 8.83 46.41 -4.45
C HIS A 536 7.88 47.60 -4.30
N SER A 537 8.12 48.41 -3.28
CA SER A 537 7.16 49.37 -2.76
C SER A 537 7.15 50.70 -3.52
N VAL A 538 6.00 51.05 -4.09
CA VAL A 538 5.54 52.45 -4.21
C VAL A 538 4.03 52.44 -3.94
N ASN A 539 3.54 53.41 -3.15
CA ASN A 539 2.12 53.60 -2.91
C ASN A 539 1.49 54.43 -4.04
N VAL A 540 0.35 53.99 -4.56
CA VAL A 540 -0.75 54.86 -5.00
C VAL A 540 -2.05 54.17 -4.59
N GLU A 541 -3.01 54.92 -4.06
CA GLU A 541 -4.36 54.43 -3.77
C GLU A 541 -5.19 54.45 -5.06
N ASP A 542 -5.82 53.34 -5.43
CA ASP A 542 -7.19 53.41 -5.96
C ASP A 542 -7.91 52.05 -5.87
N SER A 543 -9.24 52.08 -5.79
CA SER A 543 -10.07 50.89 -5.52
C SER A 543 -10.80 50.38 -6.76
N ALA A 544 -10.64 49.09 -7.07
CA ALA A 544 -11.49 48.37 -8.03
C ALA A 544 -11.66 46.90 -7.64
N HIS A 545 -12.85 46.34 -7.87
CA HIS A 545 -13.12 44.92 -7.74
C HIS A 545 -12.55 44.14 -8.94
N ASP A 546 -11.77 43.11 -8.64
CA ASP A 546 -11.68 41.85 -9.38
C ASP A 546 -11.41 40.75 -8.33
N GLY A 547 -11.89 39.53 -8.47
CA GLY A 547 -12.60 38.92 -9.59
C GLY A 547 -12.33 37.41 -9.51
N ASP A 548 -13.28 36.63 -8.99
CA ASP A 548 -13.03 35.23 -8.61
C ASP A 548 -12.61 34.38 -9.84
N SER A 549 -11.60 33.52 -9.65
CA SER A 549 -10.91 32.79 -10.70
C SER A 549 -10.56 31.36 -10.28
N SER A 550 -11.51 30.67 -9.63
CA SER A 550 -11.65 29.20 -9.60
C SER A 550 -10.34 28.39 -9.55
N ASP A 551 -9.87 28.06 -8.35
CA ASP A 551 -8.71 27.19 -8.14
C ASP A 551 -8.98 25.74 -8.60
N ASP A 552 -8.73 25.47 -9.88
CA ASP A 552 -8.68 24.11 -10.45
C ASP A 552 -7.33 23.46 -10.07
N GLU A 553 -7.17 23.17 -8.77
CA GLU A 553 -5.97 22.54 -8.23
C GLU A 553 -5.69 21.20 -8.93
N CYS A 554 -4.51 21.09 -9.55
CA CYS A 554 -3.98 19.79 -9.95
C CYS A 554 -3.69 18.96 -8.69
N LEU A 555 -4.62 18.08 -8.32
CA LEU A 555 -4.64 17.27 -7.10
C LEU A 555 -3.46 16.28 -7.01
N ILE A 556 -2.27 16.80 -6.68
CA ILE A 556 -1.21 16.04 -6.02
C ILE A 556 -1.54 16.02 -4.52
N PRO A 557 -1.66 14.86 -3.85
CA PRO A 557 -2.00 14.80 -2.43
C PRO A 557 -1.08 15.65 -1.56
N MET A 558 -1.66 16.48 -0.68
CA MET A 558 -0.94 17.46 0.15
C MET A 558 -0.24 16.79 1.34
N HIS A 559 0.73 15.92 1.07
CA HIS A 559 1.65 15.30 2.02
C HIS A 559 3.13 15.58 1.68
N LEU A 560 3.39 16.49 0.75
CA LEU A 560 4.69 17.16 0.65
C LEU A 560 4.89 18.01 1.92
N VAL A 561 5.70 17.51 2.84
CA VAL A 561 6.16 18.25 4.03
C VAL A 561 6.70 19.61 3.57
N PRO A 562 6.24 20.75 4.15
CA PRO A 562 6.75 22.06 3.76
C PRO A 562 8.26 22.09 3.97
N PRO A 563 9.07 22.48 2.97
CA PRO A 563 10.53 22.50 3.13
C PRO A 563 10.89 23.43 4.28
N THR A 564 11.59 22.88 5.28
CA THR A 564 12.17 23.66 6.37
C THR A 564 13.11 24.71 5.80
N LYS A 565 13.20 25.87 6.47
CA LYS A 565 13.90 27.05 5.96
C LYS A 565 15.43 26.86 5.95
N ALA A 566 15.94 26.19 4.92
CA ALA A 566 17.35 26.12 4.56
C ALA A 566 17.49 26.44 3.06
N ASP A 567 18.50 27.25 2.74
CA ASP A 567 19.07 27.57 1.43
C ASP A 567 18.12 27.93 0.26
N LYS A 568 18.21 29.19 -0.18
CA LYS A 568 17.64 29.64 -1.45
C LYS A 568 18.47 29.03 -2.60
N PRO A 569 17.91 28.24 -3.53
CA PRO A 569 18.61 27.93 -4.77
C PRO A 569 18.79 29.21 -5.61
N PRO A 570 19.96 29.41 -6.25
CA PRO A 570 20.21 30.58 -7.08
C PRO A 570 19.50 30.47 -8.44
N GLY A 571 18.79 31.53 -8.83
CA GLY A 571 18.05 31.61 -10.10
C GLY A 571 16.72 30.85 -10.08
N GLN A 572 15.69 31.44 -10.69
CA GLN A 572 14.47 30.71 -11.01
C GLN A 572 14.68 30.01 -12.36
N LEU A 573 14.56 28.69 -12.37
CA LEU A 573 14.74 27.87 -13.58
C LEU A 573 13.44 27.92 -14.42
N HIS A 574 13.34 28.90 -15.31
CA HIS A 574 12.18 29.08 -16.17
C HIS A 574 12.08 28.00 -17.26
N PHE A 575 10.86 27.64 -17.64
CA PHE A 575 10.63 26.84 -18.84
C PHE A 575 11.06 27.60 -20.11
N LEU A 576 11.19 26.90 -21.24
CA LEU A 576 11.44 27.53 -22.53
C LEU A 576 10.17 28.14 -23.15
N ALA A 577 10.37 29.11 -24.04
CA ALA A 577 9.32 29.65 -24.89
C ALA A 577 8.61 28.51 -25.65
N GLY A 578 7.28 28.55 -25.66
CA GLY A 578 6.41 27.45 -26.11
C GLY A 578 5.67 26.75 -24.96
N HIS A 579 6.20 26.79 -23.73
CA HIS A 579 5.47 26.28 -22.57
C HIS A 579 4.26 27.19 -22.21
N PRO A 580 3.02 26.68 -22.12
CA PRO A 580 1.84 27.50 -21.82
C PRO A 580 1.90 28.32 -20.53
N LEU A 581 2.67 27.84 -19.55
CA LEU A 581 2.82 28.46 -18.23
C LEU A 581 4.15 29.21 -18.04
N HIS A 582 4.96 29.37 -19.09
CA HIS A 582 6.27 30.06 -19.10
C HIS A 582 6.32 31.32 -18.21
N ASP A 583 5.39 32.25 -18.42
CA ASP A 583 5.35 33.55 -17.74
C ASP A 583 4.93 33.47 -16.25
N THR A 584 4.46 32.31 -15.79
CA THR A 584 3.71 32.16 -14.52
C THR A 584 4.26 31.09 -13.59
N HIS A 585 5.04 30.14 -14.12
CA HIS A 585 5.58 29.01 -13.39
C HIS A 585 7.05 28.78 -13.74
N ALA A 586 7.80 28.26 -12.79
CA ALA A 586 9.19 27.86 -12.92
C ALA A 586 9.39 26.44 -12.39
N VAL A 587 10.58 25.89 -12.62
CA VAL A 587 11.01 24.59 -12.13
C VAL A 587 11.64 24.76 -10.74
N SER A 588 11.14 24.00 -9.76
CA SER A 588 11.72 23.87 -8.43
C SER A 588 12.45 22.54 -8.28
N VAL A 589 13.54 22.53 -7.52
CA VAL A 589 14.34 21.34 -7.24
C VAL A 589 13.82 20.66 -5.97
N ASN A 590 13.46 19.38 -6.07
CA ASN A 590 13.24 18.52 -4.91
C ASN A 590 14.59 18.14 -4.29
N CYS A 591 14.85 18.54 -3.05
CA CYS A 591 16.09 18.21 -2.35
C CYS A 591 16.25 16.71 -2.05
N GLN A 592 15.15 15.95 -1.92
CA GLN A 592 15.14 14.52 -1.58
C GLN A 592 14.58 13.66 -2.75
N PRO A 593 15.32 13.45 -3.84
CA PRO A 593 14.87 12.62 -4.97
C PRO A 593 14.90 11.12 -4.65
N GLU A 594 15.65 10.70 -3.64
CA GLU A 594 15.79 9.29 -3.23
C GLU A 594 14.56 8.75 -2.48
N THR A 595 13.67 9.63 -2.03
CA THR A 595 12.36 9.28 -1.43
C THR A 595 11.19 9.46 -2.40
N VAL A 596 11.42 9.80 -3.68
CA VAL A 596 10.36 10.03 -4.67
C VAL A 596 10.36 8.95 -5.75
N VAL A 597 9.16 8.44 -6.04
CA VAL A 597 8.93 7.30 -6.95
C VAL A 597 7.90 7.65 -8.03
N PRO A 598 8.24 7.51 -9.33
CA PRO A 598 7.26 7.62 -10.40
C PRO A 598 6.20 6.50 -10.32
N ASN A 599 4.94 6.87 -10.15
CA ASN A 599 3.80 5.95 -10.09
C ASN A 599 3.22 5.75 -11.49
N PHE A 600 3.40 4.56 -12.07
CA PHE A 600 3.06 4.27 -13.47
C PHE A 600 1.54 4.15 -13.67
N ILE A 601 0.90 5.23 -14.13
CA ILE A 601 -0.53 5.27 -14.42
C ILE A 601 -0.77 5.06 -15.92
N GLY A 602 -1.56 4.05 -16.26
CA GLY A 602 -1.93 3.73 -17.64
C GLY A 602 -2.29 2.25 -17.81
N PRO A 603 -2.26 1.70 -19.04
CA PRO A 603 -2.27 0.27 -19.26
C PRO A 603 -0.99 -0.40 -18.70
N PRO A 604 -0.93 -1.74 -18.61
CA PRO A 604 0.27 -2.46 -18.21
C PRO A 604 1.51 -2.05 -19.03
N LEU A 605 2.66 -2.00 -18.37
CA LEU A 605 3.94 -1.70 -19.01
C LEU A 605 4.29 -2.78 -20.05
N PRO A 606 4.92 -2.42 -21.19
CA PRO A 606 5.35 -3.39 -22.17
C PRO A 606 6.45 -4.28 -21.59
N GLN A 607 6.46 -5.56 -21.98
CA GLN A 607 7.48 -6.53 -21.56
C GLN A 607 8.44 -6.84 -22.72
N PRO A 608 9.70 -7.20 -22.45
CA PRO A 608 10.69 -7.49 -23.49
C PRO A 608 10.33 -8.71 -24.35
N ASP A 609 9.61 -9.67 -23.76
CA ASP A 609 9.34 -11.01 -24.33
C ASP A 609 7.86 -11.20 -24.72
N LYS A 610 6.99 -10.20 -24.49
CA LYS A 610 5.54 -10.28 -24.77
C LYS A 610 5.01 -9.01 -25.42
N GLY A 611 4.39 -9.19 -26.59
CA GLY A 611 3.81 -8.10 -27.36
C GLY A 611 4.82 -7.40 -28.27
N ASN A 612 4.71 -6.09 -28.41
CA ASN A 612 5.43 -5.34 -29.43
C ASN A 612 6.83 -4.88 -28.94
N ARG A 613 7.87 -5.60 -29.34
CA ARG A 613 9.28 -5.29 -29.02
C ARG A 613 9.72 -3.88 -29.44
N LYS A 614 9.27 -3.38 -30.59
CA LYS A 614 9.54 -1.99 -31.05
C LYS A 614 8.96 -0.96 -30.08
N TYR A 615 7.77 -1.22 -29.54
CA TYR A 615 7.11 -0.36 -28.55
C TYR A 615 7.77 -0.46 -27.17
N TYR A 616 8.21 -1.66 -26.74
CA TYR A 616 9.02 -1.83 -25.52
C TYR A 616 10.29 -0.98 -25.56
N CYS A 617 11.08 -1.10 -26.64
CA CYS A 617 12.34 -0.35 -26.80
C CYS A 617 12.09 1.17 -26.83
N ALA A 618 11.05 1.61 -27.54
CA ALA A 618 10.65 3.02 -27.54
C ALA A 618 10.25 3.54 -26.15
N ALA A 619 9.52 2.74 -25.36
CA ALA A 619 9.15 3.12 -24.00
C ALA A 619 10.37 3.24 -23.07
N MET A 620 11.28 2.26 -23.07
CA MET A 620 12.48 2.31 -22.23
C MET A 620 13.41 3.47 -22.61
N LEU A 621 13.59 3.75 -23.91
CA LEU A 621 14.32 4.93 -24.38
C LEU A 621 13.63 6.24 -23.96
N THR A 622 12.30 6.31 -24.04
CA THR A 622 11.53 7.48 -23.59
C THR A 622 11.74 7.76 -22.09
N PHE A 623 11.93 6.72 -21.26
CA PHE A 623 12.10 6.87 -19.81
C PHE A 623 13.55 7.19 -19.41
N PHE A 624 14.53 6.52 -20.03
CA PHE A 624 15.92 6.47 -19.59
C PHE A 624 16.93 7.13 -20.54
N CYS A 625 16.50 7.73 -21.65
CA CYS A 625 17.29 8.65 -22.47
C CYS A 625 16.81 10.11 -22.24
N PRO A 626 17.68 11.14 -22.26
CA PRO A 626 17.26 12.54 -22.34
C PRO A 626 16.68 12.87 -23.72
N TRP A 627 15.55 13.58 -23.77
CA TRP A 627 14.93 14.01 -25.04
C TRP A 627 14.06 15.25 -24.86
N ARG A 628 13.79 15.98 -25.94
CA ARG A 628 12.73 17.00 -26.06
C ARG A 628 11.74 16.66 -27.19
N LEU A 629 12.24 16.03 -28.24
CA LEU A 629 11.48 15.54 -29.39
C LEU A 629 11.85 14.08 -29.68
N GLY A 630 10.95 13.36 -30.37
CA GLY A 630 11.19 11.96 -30.74
C GLY A 630 12.47 11.67 -31.53
N LYS A 631 12.98 12.68 -32.27
CA LYS A 631 14.24 12.62 -33.02
C LYS A 631 15.47 12.39 -32.14
N ASP A 632 15.39 12.75 -30.85
CA ASP A 632 16.53 12.69 -29.94
C ASP A 632 16.78 11.25 -29.43
N LEU A 633 15.85 10.32 -29.70
CA LEU A 633 15.87 8.94 -29.21
C LEU A 633 16.44 7.91 -30.20
N LYS A 634 16.51 8.23 -31.51
CA LYS A 634 17.07 7.38 -32.58
C LYS A 634 17.38 8.22 -33.83
N THR A 635 18.27 7.76 -34.70
CA THR A 635 18.41 8.37 -36.05
C THR A 635 17.28 7.96 -36.98
N GLU A 636 17.11 8.59 -38.15
CA GLU A 636 15.94 8.36 -39.01
C GLU A 636 15.82 6.90 -39.49
N HIS A 637 16.91 6.32 -40.01
CA HIS A 637 16.94 4.95 -40.52
C HIS A 637 17.05 3.87 -39.44
N GLN A 638 17.53 4.22 -38.24
CA GLN A 638 17.75 3.27 -37.13
C GLN A 638 16.43 2.70 -36.58
N LEU A 639 16.39 1.40 -36.31
CA LEU A 639 15.27 0.74 -35.65
C LEU A 639 15.28 1.00 -34.14
N TRP A 640 14.11 0.96 -33.50
CA TRP A 640 14.01 1.21 -32.05
C TRP A 640 14.78 0.20 -31.19
N ASP A 641 14.90 -1.05 -31.66
CA ASP A 641 15.66 -2.09 -30.96
C ASP A 641 17.18 -1.91 -31.14
N GLU A 642 17.64 -1.48 -32.32
CA GLU A 642 19.04 -1.06 -32.55
C GLU A 642 19.41 0.15 -31.67
N ALA A 643 18.53 1.16 -31.60
CA ALA A 643 18.72 2.33 -30.74
C ALA A 643 18.81 1.94 -29.25
N PHE A 644 17.97 0.99 -28.82
CA PHE A 644 17.99 0.46 -27.45
C PHE A 644 19.30 -0.28 -27.14
N HIS A 645 19.77 -1.16 -28.04
CA HIS A 645 21.04 -1.88 -27.83
C HIS A 645 22.30 -0.99 -28.00
N THR A 646 22.22 0.09 -28.78
CA THR A 646 23.32 1.05 -28.96
C THR A 646 23.43 2.04 -27.79
N TYR A 647 22.32 2.36 -27.13
CA TYR A 647 22.30 3.34 -26.05
C TYR A 647 22.93 2.80 -24.76
N LYS A 648 23.98 3.49 -24.27
CA LYS A 648 24.67 3.13 -23.03
C LYS A 648 23.86 3.59 -21.80
N PHE A 649 22.92 2.74 -21.37
CA PHE A 649 22.29 2.85 -20.06
C PHE A 649 23.34 2.89 -18.94
N SER A 650 23.04 3.64 -17.87
CA SER A 650 23.80 3.55 -16.61
C SER A 650 23.31 2.36 -15.79
N GLU A 651 24.08 1.98 -14.77
CA GLU A 651 23.77 0.86 -13.89
C GLU A 651 22.41 1.03 -13.17
N GLU A 652 22.08 2.26 -12.76
CA GLU A 652 20.78 2.62 -12.16
C GLU A 652 19.62 2.44 -13.16
N ASP A 653 19.76 2.91 -14.42
CA ASP A 653 18.72 2.69 -15.44
C ASP A 653 18.58 1.19 -15.75
N THR A 654 19.70 0.47 -15.88
CA THR A 654 19.72 -0.97 -16.14
C THR A 654 18.99 -1.73 -15.03
N GLN A 655 19.18 -1.34 -13.77
CA GLN A 655 18.47 -1.96 -12.66
C GLN A 655 16.98 -1.56 -12.62
N HIS A 656 16.61 -0.32 -12.95
CA HIS A 656 15.20 0.05 -13.10
C HIS A 656 14.53 -0.72 -14.25
N ILE A 657 15.21 -0.93 -15.38
CA ILE A 657 14.70 -1.75 -16.51
C ILE A 657 14.52 -3.21 -16.08
N LYS A 658 15.50 -3.82 -15.37
CA LYS A 658 15.33 -5.16 -14.76
C LYS A 658 14.11 -5.21 -13.84
N ASN A 659 13.94 -4.20 -12.98
CA ASN A 659 12.86 -4.13 -11.99
C ASN A 659 11.47 -3.94 -12.65
N ILE A 660 11.39 -3.18 -13.76
CA ILE A 660 10.18 -3.03 -14.59
C ILE A 660 9.76 -4.35 -15.24
N ASN A 661 10.73 -5.22 -15.55
CA ASN A 661 10.51 -6.50 -16.22
C ASN A 661 10.20 -7.68 -15.26
N LEU A 662 10.11 -7.45 -13.95
CA LEU A 662 10.06 -8.51 -12.92
C LEU A 662 8.90 -9.50 -13.06
#